data_AF-A0A8X6KED4-F1
#
_entry.id   AF-A0A8X6KED4-F1
#
_cell.length_a   1.000
_cell.length_b   1.000
_cell.length_c   1.000
_cell.angle_alpha   90.00
_cell.angle_beta   90.00
_cell.angle_gamma   90.00
#
_symmetry.space_group_name_H-M   'P 1'
#
loop_
_entity.id
_entity.type
_entity.pdbx_description
1 polymer ?
#
loop_
_entity_poly.entity_id
_entity_poly.type
_entity_poly.pdbx_seq_one_letter_code
_entity_poly.pdbx_strand_id
1 'polypeptide(L)'
;MACWRKISSLKESASARVATILCQDNCFKEVALRLAKPTFGAFIFEHAFPTFITDPETLSRWADSNEKQSIYEPMLYFCNNIDKQEVDQWDAAVDEQCQRLMEGLECHLKSGIEAWMNRIALEFLSYSRRQELFGVSRYFLMDVLTAECWTKAGRLDEKKLAEQFIKDERLTVMQRYRIACAYCLHVRISQLWNELTEVEKWSTLIDDPDSTQEGHHLVLFWSRQMDQPPLQRNYEWSTATMITMRYGSQAALMSCCERLDERILRELIIDTALESLLRRQIVLKRLQRYMNWKTALVSNKFPPTLFSESFECLNLPSYYNELMCFYLSLMDEEEQLTFFEEAFQTSYGIFILECYLDWPHQVDFMPMIRRLWGIIPEEVFAKCVLTLTFKYTTNSSRERYEVLDKETRYFDYGNLLQTVWEETPEEYKQYFFLDKNKREFDNRGISMGKMLLRQLVKIFPLQEKKDEALFKKIFCYQSKEKRIALMHSTEGERMCDELLEKEQWSFVNELLEECFPKEDIPSFRIQFLQSECRRMLCLKKLQEKREKWVDDLIDWCLETDSEKKQYKYALITTGWKFFMFSFSFLRDTDIATLERIINFCVPSEERKPFMTPIVKNICITFLKSFRWEELDAILAWNFIAEEEIKRFKKDLFSEEGHALHYFIVFCRQNLKEAERFYKCFGLSPEEIKKLKKDTLLSPDIVSGIARIPLTSLRWCLTDEETVIDFQRRIEELYCSFPVIDEDRKNAKEKIDCLMSELLCSFRKEDAQNKTNK
;
A
#
# COMPACT_ATOMS: atom_id res chain seq x y z
N MET A 1 41.01 -3.55 -0.81
CA MET A 1 41.28 -2.16 -1.27
C MET A 1 41.53 -2.05 -2.78
N ALA A 2 42.43 -2.84 -3.40
CA ALA A 2 42.64 -2.80 -4.86
C ALA A 2 41.42 -3.26 -5.69
N CYS A 3 40.72 -4.32 -5.26
CA CYS A 3 39.40 -4.68 -5.83
C CYS A 3 38.37 -3.56 -5.67
N TRP A 4 38.33 -2.90 -4.50
CA TRP A 4 37.42 -1.76 -4.28
C TRP A 4 37.67 -0.67 -5.34
N ARG A 5 38.91 -0.21 -5.53
CA ARG A 5 39.23 0.83 -6.52
C ARG A 5 38.84 0.45 -7.96
N LYS A 6 39.02 -0.81 -8.35
CA LYS A 6 38.62 -1.32 -9.68
C LYS A 6 37.09 -1.38 -9.82
N ILE A 7 36.38 -1.75 -8.75
CA ILE A 7 34.91 -1.80 -8.69
C ILE A 7 34.29 -0.38 -8.66
N SER A 8 34.89 0.59 -7.93
CA SER A 8 34.49 2.01 -7.98
C SER A 8 34.53 2.51 -9.42
N SER A 9 35.63 2.25 -10.13
CA SER A 9 35.78 2.70 -11.51
C SER A 9 34.78 2.06 -12.46
N LEU A 10 34.39 0.79 -12.23
CA LEU A 10 33.37 0.11 -13.02
C LEU A 10 31.95 0.62 -12.71
N LYS A 11 31.63 0.90 -11.44
CA LYS A 11 30.33 1.49 -11.04
C LYS A 11 30.18 2.93 -11.53
N GLU A 12 31.21 3.74 -11.41
CA GLU A 12 31.25 5.10 -11.96
C GLU A 12 31.11 5.06 -13.49
N SER A 13 31.76 4.10 -14.16
CA SER A 13 31.65 3.88 -15.60
C SER A 13 30.26 3.36 -16.02
N ALA A 14 29.63 2.49 -15.23
CA ALA A 14 28.30 1.94 -15.52
C ALA A 14 27.21 3.00 -15.29
N SER A 15 27.31 3.77 -14.20
CA SER A 15 26.46 4.95 -13.95
C SER A 15 26.51 5.92 -15.11
N ALA A 16 27.73 6.32 -15.49
CA ALA A 16 27.95 7.24 -16.60
C ALA A 16 27.42 6.66 -17.91
N ARG A 17 27.60 5.35 -18.16
CA ARG A 17 27.13 4.68 -19.39
C ARG A 17 25.60 4.56 -19.44
N VAL A 18 24.94 4.20 -18.34
CA VAL A 18 23.47 4.17 -18.25
C VAL A 18 22.91 5.57 -18.43
N ALA A 19 23.46 6.57 -17.72
CA ALA A 19 23.08 7.97 -17.90
C ALA A 19 23.28 8.42 -19.36
N THR A 20 24.39 8.05 -20.00
CA THR A 20 24.66 8.35 -21.41
C THR A 20 23.60 7.75 -22.33
N ILE A 21 23.29 6.46 -22.15
CA ILE A 21 22.31 5.75 -22.99
C ILE A 21 20.92 6.33 -22.82
N LEU A 22 20.49 6.60 -21.59
CA LEU A 22 19.20 7.24 -21.32
C LEU A 22 19.17 8.69 -21.84
N CYS A 23 20.30 9.40 -21.83
CA CYS A 23 20.42 10.73 -22.43
C CYS A 23 20.47 10.70 -23.96
N GLN A 24 20.68 9.56 -24.59
CA GLN A 24 20.73 9.43 -26.05
C GLN A 24 19.45 8.80 -26.62
N ASP A 25 18.67 8.09 -25.80
CA ASP A 25 17.44 7.44 -26.23
C ASP A 25 16.23 8.37 -26.14
N ASN A 26 15.82 8.90 -27.31
CA ASN A 26 14.66 9.79 -27.42
C ASN A 26 13.34 9.08 -27.07
N CYS A 27 13.22 7.78 -27.27
CA CYS A 27 12.00 7.02 -26.96
C CYS A 27 11.81 6.96 -25.44
N PHE A 28 12.85 6.59 -24.70
CA PHE A 28 12.81 6.57 -23.23
C PHE A 28 12.45 7.94 -22.65
N LYS A 29 13.10 9.00 -23.15
CA LYS A 29 12.82 10.37 -22.73
C LYS A 29 11.38 10.78 -23.03
N GLU A 30 10.84 10.46 -24.21
CA GLU A 30 9.45 10.75 -24.56
C GLU A 30 8.44 10.03 -23.66
N VAL A 31 8.71 8.77 -23.29
CA VAL A 31 7.84 8.01 -22.40
C VAL A 31 7.91 8.58 -20.97
N ALA A 32 9.11 8.94 -20.48
CA ALA A 32 9.27 9.67 -19.22
C ALA A 32 8.46 10.97 -19.23
N LEU A 33 8.58 11.78 -20.29
CA LEU A 33 7.86 13.04 -20.39
C LEU A 33 6.35 12.90 -20.50
N ARG A 34 5.85 11.83 -21.12
CA ARG A 34 4.41 11.52 -21.15
C ARG A 34 3.88 11.24 -19.74
N LEU A 35 4.63 10.51 -18.92
CA LEU A 35 4.30 10.31 -17.50
C LEU A 35 4.34 11.62 -16.69
N ALA A 36 5.14 12.60 -17.10
CA ALA A 36 5.24 13.88 -16.41
C ALA A 36 4.06 14.83 -16.70
N LYS A 37 3.08 14.49 -17.56
CA LYS A 37 2.03 15.43 -18.04
C LYS A 37 1.34 16.13 -16.87
N PRO A 38 1.20 17.48 -16.91
CA PRO A 38 0.35 18.13 -15.94
C PRO A 38 -1.07 17.70 -16.33
N THR A 39 -1.87 17.23 -15.38
CA THR A 39 -3.30 17.14 -15.66
C THR A 39 -3.78 18.54 -16.04
N PHE A 40 -4.42 18.62 -17.20
CA PHE A 40 -5.02 19.81 -17.81
C PHE A 40 -5.91 20.64 -16.85
N GLY A 41 -6.24 20.10 -15.67
CA GLY A 41 -6.98 20.76 -14.60
C GLY A 41 -6.30 21.98 -13.97
N ALA A 42 -4.97 22.09 -13.95
CA ALA A 42 -4.29 23.30 -13.45
C ALA A 42 -4.52 24.51 -14.37
N PHE A 43 -4.51 24.27 -15.68
CA PHE A 43 -4.71 25.31 -16.70
C PHE A 43 -6.15 25.87 -16.71
N ILE A 44 -7.15 25.01 -16.43
CA ILE A 44 -8.56 25.44 -16.30
C ILE A 44 -8.75 26.29 -15.03
N PHE A 45 -8.09 25.95 -13.92
CA PHE A 45 -8.21 26.72 -12.68
C PHE A 45 -7.65 28.14 -12.82
N GLU A 46 -6.52 28.31 -13.52
CA GLU A 46 -5.87 29.62 -13.70
C GLU A 46 -6.63 30.59 -14.61
N HIS A 47 -7.42 30.09 -15.58
CA HIS A 47 -8.01 30.92 -16.63
C HIS A 47 -9.55 30.96 -16.63
N ALA A 48 -10.21 29.96 -16.06
CA ALA A 48 -11.68 29.91 -15.98
C ALA A 48 -12.22 30.45 -14.65
N PHE A 49 -11.51 30.33 -13.52
CA PHE A 49 -12.08 30.72 -12.23
C PHE A 49 -12.29 32.25 -12.05
N PRO A 50 -11.39 33.13 -12.52
CA PRO A 50 -11.60 34.58 -12.41
C PRO A 50 -12.73 35.11 -13.31
N THR A 51 -13.10 34.38 -14.37
CA THR A 51 -14.11 34.83 -15.33
C THR A 51 -15.54 34.44 -14.96
N PHE A 52 -15.75 33.55 -13.98
CA PHE A 52 -17.09 33.04 -13.66
C PHE A 52 -17.70 33.53 -12.34
N ILE A 53 -16.95 34.11 -11.40
CA ILE A 53 -17.52 34.59 -10.14
C ILE A 53 -16.86 35.91 -9.71
N THR A 54 -17.55 37.02 -9.98
CA THR A 54 -17.18 38.37 -9.51
C THR A 54 -17.92 38.78 -8.23
N ASP A 55 -18.78 37.93 -7.67
CA ASP A 55 -19.60 38.22 -6.49
C ASP A 55 -19.17 37.37 -5.25
N PRO A 56 -18.70 38.02 -4.17
CA PRO A 56 -18.36 37.37 -2.90
C PRO A 56 -19.54 36.64 -2.21
N GLU A 57 -20.79 37.07 -2.40
CA GLU A 57 -21.96 36.42 -1.78
C GLU A 57 -22.24 35.04 -2.40
N THR A 58 -22.06 34.93 -3.71
CA THR A 58 -22.16 33.66 -4.44
C THR A 58 -21.10 32.67 -3.99
N LEU A 59 -19.88 33.14 -3.71
CA LEU A 59 -18.78 32.32 -3.17
C LEU A 59 -19.11 31.75 -1.78
N SER A 60 -19.72 32.57 -0.91
CA SER A 60 -20.12 32.16 0.44
C SER A 60 -21.28 31.16 0.42
N ARG A 61 -22.29 31.33 -0.44
CA ARG A 61 -23.41 30.36 -0.56
C ARG A 61 -22.95 29.03 -1.18
N TRP A 62 -21.93 29.08 -2.02
CA TRP A 62 -21.36 27.89 -2.66
C TRP A 62 -20.44 27.10 -1.72
N ALA A 63 -19.77 27.77 -0.77
CA ALA A 63 -18.94 27.12 0.25
C ALA A 63 -19.74 26.19 1.18
N ASP A 64 -21.05 26.42 1.34
CA ASP A 64 -21.92 25.71 2.29
C ASP A 64 -22.87 24.67 1.67
N SER A 65 -22.86 24.46 0.34
CA SER A 65 -23.79 23.52 -0.31
C SER A 65 -23.22 22.10 -0.53
N ASN A 66 -24.11 21.09 -0.50
CA ASN A 66 -23.81 19.69 -0.87
C ASN A 66 -23.50 19.50 -2.36
N GLU A 67 -23.52 20.56 -3.19
CA GLU A 67 -23.21 20.50 -4.62
C GLU A 67 -21.71 20.33 -4.91
N LYS A 68 -20.85 20.40 -3.88
CA LYS A 68 -19.42 20.04 -3.98
C LYS A 68 -19.20 18.67 -4.62
N GLN A 69 -20.09 17.69 -4.46
CA GLN A 69 -19.90 16.37 -5.07
C GLN A 69 -20.09 16.34 -6.60
N SER A 70 -20.94 17.21 -7.16
CA SER A 70 -21.36 17.19 -8.58
C SER A 70 -20.26 17.63 -9.56
N ILE A 71 -19.37 18.54 -9.14
CA ILE A 71 -18.21 18.97 -9.95
C ILE A 71 -16.98 18.08 -9.69
N TYR A 72 -16.89 17.50 -8.48
CA TYR A 72 -15.80 16.59 -8.14
C TYR A 72 -15.90 15.24 -8.84
N GLU A 73 -17.09 14.74 -9.19
CA GLU A 73 -17.23 13.46 -9.92
C GLU A 73 -16.65 13.51 -11.36
N PRO A 74 -16.94 14.53 -12.19
CA PRO A 74 -16.27 14.70 -13.48
C PRO A 74 -14.76 14.97 -13.36
N MET A 75 -14.31 15.71 -12.33
CA MET A 75 -12.89 15.92 -12.04
C MET A 75 -12.18 14.65 -11.57
N LEU A 76 -12.81 13.83 -10.73
CA LEU A 76 -12.32 12.50 -10.34
C LEU A 76 -12.30 11.58 -11.55
N TYR A 77 -13.29 11.65 -12.44
CA TYR A 77 -13.30 10.89 -13.70
C TYR A 77 -12.19 11.30 -14.67
N PHE A 78 -11.84 12.60 -14.73
CA PHE A 78 -10.74 13.10 -15.57
C PHE A 78 -9.34 12.90 -14.96
N CYS A 79 -9.19 13.01 -13.63
CA CYS A 79 -7.91 12.82 -12.95
C CYS A 79 -7.55 11.33 -12.78
N ASN A 80 -8.54 10.43 -12.68
CA ASN A 80 -8.29 8.99 -12.53
C ASN A 80 -7.85 8.26 -13.82
N ASN A 81 -7.74 8.96 -14.95
CA ASN A 81 -7.39 8.38 -16.24
C ASN A 81 -6.05 8.92 -16.75
N ILE A 82 -4.98 8.63 -16.03
CA ILE A 82 -3.76 8.28 -16.77
C ILE A 82 -4.00 6.87 -17.29
N ASP A 83 -3.84 6.71 -18.59
CA ASP A 83 -4.11 5.45 -19.25
C ASP A 83 -3.18 4.40 -18.63
N LYS A 84 -3.74 3.24 -18.23
CA LYS A 84 -2.93 2.06 -17.91
C LYS A 84 -1.90 1.81 -19.03
N GLN A 85 -2.25 2.18 -20.26
CA GLN A 85 -1.36 2.21 -21.41
C GLN A 85 -0.09 3.06 -21.22
N GLU A 86 -0.12 4.21 -20.54
CA GLU A 86 1.09 5.03 -20.30
C GLU A 86 2.02 4.39 -19.24
N VAL A 87 1.47 3.70 -18.21
CA VAL A 87 2.26 2.88 -17.27
C VAL A 87 2.87 1.68 -18.00
N ASP A 88 2.06 0.97 -18.76
CA ASP A 88 2.49 -0.22 -19.50
C ASP A 88 3.55 0.17 -20.56
N GLN A 89 3.42 1.36 -21.18
CA GLN A 89 4.45 1.93 -22.07
C GLN A 89 5.74 2.29 -21.33
N TRP A 90 5.65 2.79 -20.10
CA TRP A 90 6.81 3.06 -19.25
C TRP A 90 7.55 1.78 -18.89
N ASP A 91 6.84 0.79 -18.35
CA ASP A 91 7.44 -0.48 -17.98
C ASP A 91 8.03 -1.17 -19.22
N ALA A 92 7.36 -1.10 -20.38
CA ALA A 92 7.89 -1.60 -21.65
C ALA A 92 9.15 -0.85 -22.12
N ALA A 93 9.19 0.48 -22.01
CA ALA A 93 10.37 1.27 -22.39
C ALA A 93 11.55 1.02 -21.45
N VAL A 94 11.30 0.89 -20.14
CA VAL A 94 12.30 0.47 -19.15
C VAL A 94 12.78 -0.95 -19.49
N ASP A 95 11.90 -1.89 -19.78
CA ASP A 95 12.29 -3.25 -20.15
C ASP A 95 13.14 -3.29 -21.44
N GLU A 96 12.77 -2.53 -22.47
CA GLU A 96 13.53 -2.43 -23.72
C GLU A 96 14.92 -1.82 -23.49
N GLN A 97 15.02 -0.72 -22.74
CA GLN A 97 16.31 -0.10 -22.44
C GLN A 97 17.19 -0.97 -21.56
N CYS A 98 16.59 -1.65 -20.57
CA CYS A 98 17.26 -2.69 -19.82
C CYS A 98 17.79 -3.75 -20.78
N GLN A 99 16.98 -4.27 -21.70
CA GLN A 99 17.41 -5.30 -22.65
C GLN A 99 18.58 -4.83 -23.53
N ARG A 100 18.56 -3.59 -24.03
CA ARG A 100 19.67 -2.99 -24.80
C ARG A 100 20.93 -2.79 -23.97
N LEU A 101 20.79 -2.26 -22.76
CA LEU A 101 21.90 -2.15 -21.81
C LEU A 101 22.50 -3.51 -21.48
N MET A 102 21.66 -4.54 -21.49
CA MET A 102 22.03 -5.92 -21.23
C MET A 102 22.66 -6.63 -22.43
N GLU A 103 22.68 -6.04 -23.63
CA GLU A 103 23.40 -6.61 -24.78
C GLU A 103 24.91 -6.65 -24.48
N GLY A 104 25.40 -7.86 -24.17
CA GLY A 104 26.78 -8.09 -23.76
C GLY A 104 27.04 -8.01 -22.25
N LEU A 105 26.00 -7.81 -21.43
CA LEU A 105 26.05 -7.95 -19.97
C LEU A 105 25.29 -9.22 -19.55
N GLU A 106 25.69 -9.81 -18.42
CA GLU A 106 25.07 -11.02 -17.92
C GLU A 106 23.64 -10.77 -17.44
N CYS A 107 22.69 -11.65 -17.77
CA CYS A 107 21.24 -11.52 -17.54
C CYS A 107 20.85 -11.17 -16.08
N HIS A 108 21.72 -11.48 -15.12
CA HIS A 108 21.54 -11.19 -13.72
C HIS A 108 21.59 -9.68 -13.39
N LEU A 109 22.22 -8.84 -14.23
CA LEU A 109 22.33 -7.38 -14.03
C LEU A 109 21.01 -6.61 -14.28
N LYS A 110 19.99 -7.27 -14.84
CA LYS A 110 18.75 -6.63 -15.29
C LYS A 110 18.06 -5.84 -14.18
N SER A 111 17.85 -6.43 -13.01
CA SER A 111 17.11 -5.80 -11.91
C SER A 111 17.85 -4.65 -11.24
N GLY A 112 19.18 -4.73 -11.18
CA GLY A 112 20.05 -3.63 -10.75
C GLY A 112 19.95 -2.45 -11.69
N ILE A 113 20.00 -2.71 -13.00
CA ILE A 113 19.81 -1.70 -14.05
C ILE A 113 18.38 -1.14 -13.99
N GLU A 114 17.33 -1.97 -13.87
CA GLU A 114 15.94 -1.52 -13.72
C GLU A 114 15.79 -0.57 -12.52
N ALA A 115 16.36 -0.90 -11.36
CA ALA A 115 16.30 -0.05 -10.18
C ALA A 115 17.02 1.29 -10.39
N TRP A 116 18.17 1.25 -11.07
CA TRP A 116 18.94 2.43 -11.44
C TRP A 116 18.21 3.32 -12.44
N MET A 117 17.63 2.74 -13.49
CA MET A 117 16.87 3.48 -14.49
C MET A 117 15.62 4.09 -13.89
N ASN A 118 14.91 3.38 -13.02
CA ASN A 118 13.78 3.95 -12.28
C ASN A 118 14.23 5.14 -11.42
N ARG A 119 15.41 5.07 -10.79
CA ARG A 119 15.95 6.20 -10.02
C ARG A 119 16.30 7.39 -10.92
N ILE A 120 17.04 7.15 -12.01
CA ILE A 120 17.43 8.18 -12.99
C ILE A 120 16.18 8.85 -13.57
N ALA A 121 15.17 8.05 -13.92
CA ALA A 121 13.89 8.54 -14.37
C ALA A 121 13.21 9.45 -13.35
N LEU A 122 13.20 9.06 -12.08
CA LEU A 122 12.59 9.86 -11.02
C LEU A 122 13.33 11.17 -10.79
N GLU A 123 14.67 11.15 -10.80
CA GLU A 123 15.48 12.37 -10.73
C GLU A 123 15.17 13.28 -11.94
N PHE A 124 15.09 12.71 -13.14
CA PHE A 124 14.71 13.43 -14.35
C PHE A 124 13.30 14.01 -14.29
N LEU A 125 12.30 13.24 -13.85
CA LEU A 125 10.91 13.68 -13.71
C LEU A 125 10.77 14.78 -12.66
N SER A 126 11.42 14.60 -11.51
CA SER A 126 11.45 15.59 -10.42
C SER A 126 12.06 16.90 -10.92
N TYR A 127 13.21 16.83 -11.61
CA TYR A 127 13.86 18.00 -12.16
C TYR A 127 13.04 18.66 -13.29
N SER A 128 12.53 17.88 -14.24
CA SER A 128 11.68 18.37 -15.35
C SER A 128 10.52 19.21 -14.83
N ARG A 129 9.85 18.71 -13.80
CA ARG A 129 8.70 19.37 -13.20
C ARG A 129 9.06 20.67 -12.49
N ARG A 130 10.24 20.74 -11.85
CA ARG A 130 10.77 22.01 -11.30
C ARG A 130 11.03 23.02 -12.42
N GLN A 131 11.52 22.59 -13.58
CA GLN A 131 11.80 23.52 -14.69
C GLN A 131 10.53 24.11 -15.33
N GLU A 132 9.42 23.37 -15.31
CA GLU A 132 8.13 23.89 -15.78
C GLU A 132 7.65 25.08 -14.96
N LEU A 133 8.01 25.17 -13.67
CA LEU A 133 7.74 26.35 -12.82
C LEU A 133 8.42 27.61 -13.35
N PHE A 134 9.52 27.47 -14.10
CA PHE A 134 10.20 28.59 -14.74
C PHE A 134 9.66 28.88 -16.14
N GLY A 135 8.61 28.20 -16.57
CA GLY A 135 8.05 28.28 -17.92
C GLY A 135 8.90 27.56 -18.96
N VAL A 136 9.83 26.71 -18.56
CA VAL A 136 10.64 25.91 -19.49
C VAL A 136 9.88 24.64 -19.85
N SER A 137 9.65 24.44 -21.15
CA SER A 137 9.04 23.20 -21.63
C SER A 137 9.88 22.00 -21.21
N ARG A 138 9.25 20.96 -20.63
CA ARG A 138 9.90 19.67 -20.34
C ARG A 138 10.65 19.05 -21.53
N TYR A 139 10.20 19.32 -22.77
CA TYR A 139 10.84 18.82 -23.98
C TYR A 139 12.18 19.50 -24.22
N PHE A 140 12.32 20.75 -23.77
CA PHE A 140 13.58 21.48 -23.81
C PHE A 140 14.68 20.80 -22.99
N LEU A 141 14.32 20.22 -21.84
CA LEU A 141 15.26 19.48 -21.01
C LEU A 141 15.86 18.29 -21.77
N MET A 142 15.11 17.64 -22.66
CA MET A 142 15.63 16.51 -23.44
C MET A 142 16.79 16.89 -24.34
N ASP A 143 16.76 18.09 -24.91
CA ASP A 143 17.79 18.58 -25.82
C ASP A 143 19.09 18.94 -25.10
N VAL A 144 18.97 19.41 -23.86
CA VAL A 144 20.10 19.92 -23.08
C VAL A 144 20.71 18.84 -22.19
N LEU A 145 19.94 17.84 -21.80
CA LEU A 145 20.41 16.78 -20.92
C LEU A 145 21.46 15.89 -21.61
N THR A 146 22.69 15.99 -21.13
CA THR A 146 23.82 15.17 -21.57
C THR A 146 24.29 14.25 -20.45
N ALA A 147 25.09 13.22 -20.80
CA ALA A 147 25.72 12.33 -19.82
C ALA A 147 26.52 13.09 -18.75
N GLU A 148 27.08 14.22 -19.16
CA GLU A 148 27.86 15.13 -18.33
C GLU A 148 27.06 15.87 -17.26
N CYS A 149 25.73 15.90 -17.38
CA CYS A 149 24.82 16.47 -16.39
C CYS A 149 24.53 15.49 -15.24
N TRP A 150 25.13 14.31 -15.25
CA TRP A 150 24.97 13.32 -14.20
C TRP A 150 26.25 13.20 -13.39
N THR A 151 26.09 13.20 -12.07
CA THR A 151 27.15 12.87 -11.13
C THR A 151 27.52 11.40 -11.27
N LYS A 152 28.72 11.05 -10.82
CA LYS A 152 29.19 9.67 -10.68
C LYS A 152 28.28 8.78 -9.81
N ALA A 153 27.47 9.42 -8.98
CA ALA A 153 26.47 8.83 -8.10
C ALA A 153 25.14 8.49 -8.81
N GLY A 154 24.99 8.81 -10.11
CA GLY A 154 23.76 8.56 -10.85
C GLY A 154 22.65 9.58 -10.54
N ARG A 155 23.01 10.77 -10.07
CA ARG A 155 22.09 11.91 -9.81
C ARG A 155 22.36 13.05 -10.77
N LEU A 156 21.35 13.89 -11.01
CA LEU A 156 21.54 15.11 -11.80
C LEU A 156 22.43 16.11 -11.05
N ASP A 157 23.46 16.60 -11.74
CA ASP A 157 24.20 17.80 -11.36
C ASP A 157 23.36 19.02 -11.77
N GLU A 158 22.43 19.38 -10.90
CA GLU A 158 21.45 20.43 -11.18
C GLU A 158 22.11 21.78 -11.45
N LYS A 159 23.22 22.09 -10.75
CA LYS A 159 23.95 23.34 -10.95
C LYS A 159 24.54 23.38 -12.35
N LYS A 160 25.26 22.33 -12.76
CA LYS A 160 25.84 22.25 -14.11
C LYS A 160 24.77 22.32 -15.20
N LEU A 161 23.63 21.68 -14.98
CA LEU A 161 22.51 21.70 -15.92
C LEU A 161 21.85 23.09 -16.00
N ALA A 162 21.65 23.78 -14.87
CA ALA A 162 21.18 25.16 -14.83
C ALA A 162 22.15 26.11 -15.56
N GLU A 163 23.46 25.94 -15.37
CA GLU A 163 24.49 26.70 -16.09
C GLU A 163 24.45 26.46 -17.60
N GLN A 164 24.09 25.26 -18.05
CA GLN A 164 23.88 24.97 -19.47
C GLN A 164 22.62 25.64 -20.00
N PHE A 165 21.51 25.58 -19.27
CA PHE A 165 20.27 26.24 -19.66
C PHE A 165 20.42 27.74 -19.85
N ILE A 166 21.12 28.42 -18.94
CA ILE A 166 21.32 29.86 -19.04
C ILE A 166 22.14 30.28 -20.27
N LYS A 167 22.97 29.37 -20.80
CA LYS A 167 23.75 29.63 -22.03
C LYS A 167 22.92 29.43 -23.30
N ASP A 168 21.75 28.80 -23.23
CA ASP A 168 20.94 28.49 -24.39
C ASP A 168 20.00 29.66 -24.74
N GLU A 169 20.26 30.31 -25.88
CA GLU A 169 19.52 31.49 -26.34
C GLU A 169 18.08 31.17 -26.81
N ARG A 170 17.71 29.89 -26.93
CA ARG A 170 16.32 29.48 -27.20
C ARG A 170 15.41 29.80 -26.01
N LEU A 171 15.96 29.97 -24.81
CA LEU A 171 15.23 30.43 -23.64
C LEU A 171 15.17 31.97 -23.58
N THR A 172 14.02 32.50 -23.18
CA THR A 172 13.86 33.94 -22.97
C THR A 172 14.81 34.44 -21.86
N VAL A 173 15.14 35.72 -21.88
CA VAL A 173 15.96 36.33 -20.80
C VAL A 173 15.30 36.11 -19.44
N MET A 174 13.97 36.24 -19.36
CA MET A 174 13.19 35.94 -18.16
C MET A 174 13.34 34.49 -17.68
N GLN A 175 13.20 33.51 -18.56
CA GLN A 175 13.36 32.08 -18.18
C GLN A 175 14.78 31.82 -17.66
N ARG A 176 15.80 32.31 -18.37
CA ARG A 176 17.20 32.18 -17.96
C ARG A 176 17.46 32.87 -16.63
N TYR A 177 16.89 34.06 -16.42
CA TYR A 177 16.98 34.79 -15.15
C TYR A 177 16.36 33.98 -14.00
N ARG A 178 15.15 33.43 -14.20
CA ARG A 178 14.47 32.61 -13.19
C ARG A 178 15.28 31.38 -12.78
N ILE A 179 15.85 30.67 -13.76
CA ILE A 179 16.76 29.54 -13.51
C ILE A 179 18.01 30.00 -12.76
N ALA A 180 18.62 31.13 -13.18
CA ALA A 180 19.81 31.67 -12.52
C ALA A 180 19.55 31.98 -11.04
N CYS A 181 18.40 32.56 -10.72
CA CYS A 181 17.98 32.86 -9.36
C CYS A 181 17.75 31.59 -8.53
N ALA A 182 17.00 30.61 -9.07
CA ALA A 182 16.69 29.35 -8.38
C ALA A 182 17.94 28.53 -8.00
N TYR A 183 19.00 28.64 -8.82
CA TYR A 183 20.28 27.98 -8.60
C TYR A 183 21.39 28.91 -8.06
N CYS A 184 21.04 30.14 -7.68
CA CYS A 184 21.94 31.18 -7.17
C CYS A 184 23.22 31.39 -8.02
N LEU A 185 23.07 31.48 -9.33
CA LEU A 185 24.18 31.68 -10.28
C LEU A 185 24.56 33.17 -10.37
N HIS A 186 25.05 33.74 -9.27
CA HIS A 186 25.30 35.18 -9.03
C HIS A 186 25.81 35.98 -10.24
N VAL A 187 26.88 35.51 -10.88
CA VAL A 187 27.50 36.23 -12.01
C VAL A 187 26.52 36.39 -13.17
N ARG A 188 25.69 35.37 -13.41
CA ARG A 188 24.66 35.39 -14.45
C ARG A 188 23.42 36.16 -14.03
N ILE A 189 23.04 36.11 -12.75
CA ILE A 189 21.88 36.86 -12.24
C ILE A 189 22.03 38.35 -12.56
N SER A 190 23.15 38.97 -12.23
CA SER A 190 23.37 40.41 -12.50
C SER A 190 23.43 40.74 -14.00
N GLN A 191 23.99 39.84 -14.82
CA GLN A 191 24.03 40.03 -16.28
C GLN A 191 22.63 39.99 -16.86
N LEU A 192 21.89 38.92 -16.57
CA LEU A 192 20.54 38.69 -17.07
C LEU A 192 19.57 39.76 -16.55
N TRP A 193 19.71 40.22 -15.31
CA TRP A 193 18.92 41.32 -14.77
C TRP A 193 19.03 42.59 -15.61
N ASN A 194 20.24 42.93 -16.07
CA ASN A 194 20.46 44.10 -16.92
C ASN A 194 19.92 43.91 -18.34
N GLU A 195 19.74 42.65 -18.77
CA GLU A 195 19.13 42.30 -20.05
C GLU A 195 17.59 42.28 -19.98
N LEU A 196 16.98 42.19 -18.79
CA LEU A 196 15.54 42.25 -18.62
C LEU A 196 14.99 43.64 -18.96
N THR A 197 13.83 43.66 -19.60
CA THR A 197 13.05 44.90 -19.77
C THR A 197 12.49 45.38 -18.42
N GLU A 198 12.15 46.66 -18.31
CA GLU A 198 11.56 47.20 -17.06
C GLU A 198 10.24 46.51 -16.69
N VAL A 199 9.44 46.10 -17.69
CA VAL A 199 8.19 45.35 -17.48
C VAL A 199 8.49 43.96 -16.89
N GLU A 200 9.52 43.29 -17.38
CA GLU A 200 9.98 41.99 -16.88
C GLU A 200 10.57 42.09 -15.47
N LYS A 201 11.38 43.12 -15.19
CA LYS A 201 11.86 43.37 -13.82
C LYS A 201 10.69 43.58 -12.86
N TRP A 202 9.73 44.42 -13.26
CA TRP A 202 8.54 44.72 -12.47
C TRP A 202 7.67 43.47 -12.23
N SER A 203 7.50 42.59 -13.23
CA SER A 203 6.75 41.34 -13.03
C SER A 203 7.42 40.44 -11.99
N THR A 204 8.75 40.32 -11.99
CA THR A 204 9.46 39.54 -10.95
C THR A 204 9.40 40.14 -9.55
N LEU A 205 9.05 41.43 -9.41
CA LEU A 205 8.93 42.12 -8.13
C LEU A 205 7.51 42.09 -7.55
N ILE A 206 6.50 41.84 -8.38
CA ILE A 206 5.07 41.95 -8.04
C ILE A 206 4.35 40.62 -8.02
N ASP A 207 4.98 39.57 -8.56
CA ASP A 207 4.51 38.20 -8.35
C ASP A 207 4.17 38.00 -6.86
N ASP A 208 2.90 37.65 -6.62
CA ASP A 208 2.32 37.54 -5.29
C ASP A 208 3.20 36.60 -4.44
N PRO A 209 3.73 37.04 -3.29
CA PRO A 209 4.46 36.14 -2.40
C PRO A 209 3.61 34.94 -1.95
N ASP A 210 2.28 35.02 -2.03
CA ASP A 210 1.36 33.91 -1.78
C ASP A 210 1.12 33.02 -3.02
N SER A 211 1.65 33.37 -4.20
CA SER A 211 1.67 32.47 -5.35
C SER A 211 2.63 31.30 -5.04
N THR A 212 2.04 30.12 -4.81
CA THR A 212 2.63 28.94 -4.16
C THR A 212 3.74 28.22 -4.94
N GLN A 213 4.44 28.88 -5.88
CA GLN A 213 5.44 28.23 -6.72
C GLN A 213 6.85 28.38 -6.12
N GLU A 214 7.45 27.25 -5.72
CA GLU A 214 8.75 27.10 -5.04
C GLU A 214 9.90 27.96 -5.65
N GLY A 215 9.87 28.19 -6.97
CA GLY A 215 10.86 28.98 -7.69
C GLY A 215 10.73 30.49 -7.55
N HIS A 216 9.54 31.00 -7.20
CA HIS A 216 9.27 32.45 -7.18
C HIS A 216 9.95 33.17 -6.02
N HIS A 217 10.13 32.52 -4.86
CA HIS A 217 10.72 33.19 -3.70
C HIS A 217 12.20 33.55 -3.91
N LEU A 218 13.00 32.68 -4.55
CA LEU A 218 14.38 33.01 -4.89
C LEU A 218 14.46 34.05 -6.00
N VAL A 219 13.57 33.98 -6.98
CA VAL A 219 13.47 35.00 -8.04
C VAL A 219 13.15 36.36 -7.43
N LEU A 220 12.15 36.44 -6.55
CA LEU A 220 11.74 37.66 -5.85
C LEU A 220 12.86 38.20 -4.95
N PHE A 221 13.51 37.32 -4.19
CA PHE A 221 14.68 37.69 -3.39
C PHE A 221 15.76 38.34 -4.25
N TRP A 222 16.13 37.67 -5.35
CA TRP A 222 17.17 38.14 -6.25
C TRP A 222 16.80 39.42 -6.98
N SER A 223 15.54 39.55 -7.41
CA SER A 223 15.05 40.77 -8.06
C SER A 223 15.09 41.97 -7.11
N ARG A 224 14.70 41.80 -5.85
CA ARG A 224 14.82 42.86 -4.83
C ARG A 224 16.28 43.25 -4.59
N GLN A 225 17.18 42.27 -4.54
CA GLN A 225 18.62 42.52 -4.40
C GLN A 225 19.20 43.33 -5.57
N MET A 226 18.72 43.11 -6.78
CA MET A 226 19.22 43.79 -7.97
C MET A 226 18.58 45.18 -8.18
N ASP A 227 17.37 45.40 -7.65
CA ASP A 227 16.63 46.67 -7.75
C ASP A 227 17.06 47.71 -6.69
N GLN A 228 17.45 47.26 -5.48
CA GLN A 228 17.77 48.15 -4.38
C GLN A 228 19.27 48.50 -4.28
N PRO A 229 19.64 49.73 -3.83
CA PRO A 229 21.02 50.05 -3.48
C PRO A 229 21.48 49.14 -2.32
N PRO A 230 22.78 48.79 -2.24
CA PRO A 230 23.28 47.79 -1.29
C PRO A 230 23.12 48.27 0.17
N LEU A 231 21.96 48.01 0.77
CA LEU A 231 21.68 48.17 2.20
C LEU A 231 21.86 46.81 2.91
N GLN A 232 21.75 46.83 4.24
CA GLN A 232 22.31 45.85 5.19
C GLN A 232 22.14 44.37 4.80
N ARG A 233 23.23 43.81 4.25
CA ARG A 233 23.29 42.49 3.61
C ARG A 233 22.83 41.31 4.48
N ASN A 234 22.98 41.38 5.80
CA ASN A 234 22.87 40.17 6.65
C ASN A 234 21.42 39.65 6.83
N TYR A 235 20.42 40.53 6.96
CA TYR A 235 19.01 40.12 7.12
C TYR A 235 18.42 39.52 5.83
N GLU A 236 18.92 39.98 4.70
CA GLU A 236 18.49 39.52 3.39
C GLU A 236 19.10 38.14 3.09
N TRP A 237 20.37 37.92 3.44
CA TRP A 237 21.00 36.61 3.31
C TRP A 237 20.39 35.55 4.23
N SER A 238 19.97 35.90 5.44
CA SER A 238 19.29 34.91 6.32
C SER A 238 17.95 34.49 5.73
N THR A 239 17.18 35.46 5.19
CA THR A 239 15.92 35.20 4.48
C THR A 239 16.15 34.35 3.23
N ALA A 240 17.15 34.68 2.40
CA ALA A 240 17.52 33.89 1.24
C ALA A 240 17.91 32.47 1.63
N THR A 241 18.69 32.34 2.70
CA THR A 241 19.13 31.04 3.21
C THR A 241 17.92 30.22 3.63
N MET A 242 16.99 30.75 4.42
CA MET A 242 15.73 30.07 4.75
C MET A 242 14.91 29.66 3.51
N ILE A 243 14.80 30.56 2.51
CA ILE A 243 14.09 30.26 1.26
C ILE A 243 14.80 29.13 0.49
N THR A 244 16.13 29.18 0.35
CA THR A 244 16.91 28.11 -0.30
C THR A 244 16.82 26.80 0.47
N MET A 245 16.85 26.85 1.80
CA MET A 245 16.71 25.66 2.64
C MET A 245 15.32 25.01 2.45
N ARG A 246 14.30 25.83 2.25
CA ARG A 246 12.92 25.41 2.08
C ARG A 246 12.62 24.90 0.67
N TYR A 247 13.19 25.53 -0.36
CA TYR A 247 12.76 25.35 -1.76
C TYR A 247 13.90 25.27 -2.79
N GLY A 248 15.11 25.71 -2.43
CA GLY A 248 16.23 25.87 -3.37
C GLY A 248 17.20 24.71 -3.31
N SER A 249 17.85 24.39 -4.44
CA SER A 249 18.84 23.31 -4.51
C SER A 249 19.96 23.40 -3.46
N GLN A 250 20.61 22.27 -3.13
CA GLN A 250 21.80 22.25 -2.28
C GLN A 250 22.88 23.26 -2.75
N ALA A 251 23.02 23.49 -4.05
CA ALA A 251 23.94 24.47 -4.61
C ALA A 251 23.56 25.92 -4.26
N ALA A 252 22.26 26.24 -4.31
CA ALA A 252 21.75 27.55 -3.92
C ALA A 252 21.99 27.79 -2.42
N LEU A 253 21.69 26.78 -1.61
CA LEU A 253 21.93 26.80 -0.18
C LEU A 253 23.41 27.04 0.16
N MET A 254 24.33 26.27 -0.43
CA MET A 254 25.78 26.46 -0.24
C MET A 254 26.20 27.90 -0.56
N SER A 255 25.71 28.44 -1.67
CA SER A 255 26.02 29.81 -2.09
C SER A 255 25.50 30.85 -1.10
N CYS A 256 24.32 30.65 -0.52
CA CYS A 256 23.77 31.51 0.52
C CYS A 256 24.56 31.40 1.83
N CYS A 257 24.91 30.19 2.27
CA CYS A 257 25.71 29.94 3.47
C CYS A 257 27.10 30.60 3.40
N GLU A 258 27.78 30.54 2.25
CA GLU A 258 29.10 31.18 2.04
C GLU A 258 29.10 32.70 2.25
N ARG A 259 27.93 33.34 2.24
CA ARG A 259 27.75 34.79 2.32
C ARG A 259 27.18 35.27 3.65
N LEU A 260 26.75 34.34 4.50
CA LEU A 260 26.31 34.64 5.85
C LEU A 260 27.49 34.89 6.77
N ASP A 261 27.28 35.77 7.75
CA ASP A 261 28.16 35.85 8.90
C ASP A 261 28.12 34.50 9.65
N GLU A 262 29.28 33.98 10.06
CA GLU A 262 29.38 32.66 10.70
C GLU A 262 28.45 32.55 11.92
N ARG A 263 28.30 33.63 12.70
CA ARG A 263 27.41 33.63 13.86
C ARG A 263 25.94 33.48 13.44
N ILE A 264 25.52 34.20 12.41
CA ILE A 264 24.13 34.15 11.91
C ILE A 264 23.85 32.77 11.29
N LEU A 265 24.82 32.19 10.58
CA LEU A 265 24.69 30.85 10.03
C LEU A 265 24.48 29.82 11.14
N ARG A 266 25.28 29.88 12.22
CA ARG A 266 25.14 28.99 13.39
C ARG A 266 23.79 29.15 14.09
N GLU A 267 23.31 30.39 14.25
CA GLU A 267 21.97 30.66 14.83
C GLU A 267 20.84 30.10 13.94
N LEU A 268 20.98 30.11 12.62
CA LEU A 268 19.93 29.72 11.67
C LEU A 268 19.88 28.21 11.36
N ILE A 269 21.03 27.53 11.42
CA ILE A 269 21.18 26.21 10.82
C ILE A 269 20.39 25.12 11.56
N ILE A 270 20.32 25.19 12.90
CA ILE A 270 19.57 24.23 13.72
C ILE A 270 18.07 24.37 13.44
N ASP A 271 17.53 25.58 13.58
CA ASP A 271 16.12 25.87 13.30
C ASP A 271 15.69 25.40 11.93
N THR A 272 16.55 25.61 10.93
CA THR A 272 16.19 25.25 9.56
C THR A 272 16.36 23.77 9.26
N ALA A 273 17.34 23.11 9.87
CA ALA A 273 17.45 21.66 9.83
C ALA A 273 16.19 21.02 10.44
N LEU A 274 15.67 21.56 11.54
CA LEU A 274 14.42 21.11 12.15
C LEU A 274 13.19 21.36 11.26
N GLU A 275 13.09 22.53 10.61
CA GLU A 275 12.02 22.80 9.65
C GLU A 275 12.07 21.83 8.45
N SER A 276 13.27 21.51 7.98
CA SER A 276 13.47 20.57 6.86
C SER A 276 13.00 19.15 7.22
N LEU A 277 13.21 18.70 8.47
CA LEU A 277 12.68 17.43 8.96
C LEU A 277 11.16 17.41 9.04
N LEU A 278 10.57 18.48 9.56
CA LEU A 278 9.12 18.67 9.63
C LEU A 278 8.49 18.51 8.24
N ARG A 279 9.06 19.20 7.25
CA ARG A 279 8.61 19.13 5.85
C ARG A 279 8.77 17.73 5.27
N ARG A 280 9.94 17.10 5.45
CA ARG A 280 10.15 15.71 5.01
C ARG A 280 9.09 14.78 5.59
N GLN A 281 8.72 14.93 6.86
CA GLN A 281 7.68 14.09 7.47
C GLN A 281 6.31 14.33 6.81
N ILE A 282 5.95 15.57 6.52
CA ILE A 282 4.70 15.90 5.80
C ILE A 282 4.69 15.18 4.45
N VAL A 283 5.81 15.22 3.72
CA VAL A 283 5.98 14.51 2.44
C VAL A 283 5.85 12.99 2.64
N LEU A 284 6.57 12.40 3.61
CA LEU A 284 6.53 10.95 3.86
C LEU A 284 5.14 10.47 4.31
N LYS A 285 4.46 11.18 5.21
CA LYS A 285 3.09 10.87 5.63
C LYS A 285 2.11 10.95 4.46
N ARG A 286 2.30 11.92 3.57
CA ARG A 286 1.55 12.03 2.31
C ARG A 286 1.85 10.80 1.45
N LEU A 287 3.10 10.50 1.13
CA LEU A 287 3.49 9.35 0.30
C LEU A 287 3.04 7.99 0.87
N GLN A 288 3.12 7.79 2.19
CA GLN A 288 2.73 6.55 2.86
C GLN A 288 1.21 6.29 2.79
N ARG A 289 0.37 7.33 2.72
CA ARG A 289 -1.07 7.16 2.42
C ARG A 289 -1.32 6.59 1.02
N TYR A 290 -0.32 6.67 0.15
CA TYR A 290 -0.40 6.26 -1.24
C TYR A 290 0.55 5.09 -1.55
N MET A 291 0.69 4.13 -0.61
CA MET A 291 1.61 2.95 -0.58
C MET A 291 1.92 2.24 -1.91
N ASN A 292 1.12 2.44 -2.94
CA ASN A 292 1.49 2.11 -4.30
C ASN A 292 1.91 3.38 -5.05
N TRP A 293 3.03 3.98 -4.66
CA TRP A 293 3.46 5.30 -5.17
C TRP A 293 3.64 5.30 -6.69
N LYS A 294 4.01 4.16 -7.31
CA LYS A 294 3.97 3.99 -8.78
C LYS A 294 2.55 4.21 -9.31
N THR A 295 1.56 3.57 -8.69
CA THR A 295 0.15 3.82 -8.99
C THR A 295 -0.28 5.23 -8.59
N ALA A 296 0.27 5.86 -7.56
CA ALA A 296 -0.15 7.21 -7.14
C ALA A 296 0.42 8.33 -8.00
N LEU A 297 1.70 8.23 -8.36
CA LEU A 297 2.39 9.11 -9.30
C LEU A 297 1.75 9.02 -10.68
N VAL A 298 1.25 7.82 -11.04
CA VAL A 298 0.70 7.54 -12.37
C VAL A 298 -0.82 7.39 -12.39
N SER A 299 -1.60 7.43 -11.31
CA SER A 299 -3.09 7.39 -11.39
C SER A 299 -3.76 8.70 -11.03
N ASN A 300 -2.96 9.73 -10.72
CA ASN A 300 -3.44 11.06 -10.33
C ASN A 300 -4.59 11.05 -9.29
N LYS A 301 -4.62 10.03 -8.42
CA LYS A 301 -5.49 9.95 -7.23
C LYS A 301 -5.07 10.90 -6.10
N PHE A 302 -4.41 11.99 -6.45
CA PHE A 302 -4.18 13.12 -5.57
C PHE A 302 -5.38 14.06 -5.72
N PRO A 303 -6.14 14.34 -4.64
CA PRO A 303 -7.17 15.37 -4.67
C PRO A 303 -6.62 16.67 -5.29
N PRO A 304 -7.33 17.30 -6.24
CA PRO A 304 -6.97 18.59 -6.84
C PRO A 304 -6.70 19.70 -5.80
N THR A 305 -7.37 19.62 -4.65
CA THR A 305 -7.20 20.55 -3.53
C THR A 305 -5.86 20.39 -2.79
N LEU A 306 -5.19 19.25 -2.91
CA LEU A 306 -3.81 19.12 -2.43
C LEU A 306 -2.84 19.82 -3.39
N PHE A 307 -3.12 19.87 -4.69
CA PHE A 307 -2.20 20.47 -5.66
C PHE A 307 -2.07 21.99 -5.55
N SER A 308 -3.08 22.74 -5.10
CA SER A 308 -2.95 24.19 -4.93
C SER A 308 -2.19 24.60 -3.67
N GLU A 309 -2.13 23.74 -2.63
CA GLU A 309 -1.40 24.02 -1.38
C GLU A 309 -0.11 23.19 -1.22
N SER A 310 0.21 22.27 -2.14
CA SER A 310 1.31 21.29 -1.98
C SER A 310 2.36 21.28 -3.08
N PHE A 311 2.51 22.35 -3.86
CA PHE A 311 3.68 22.47 -4.75
C PHE A 311 5.00 22.33 -3.97
N GLU A 312 5.02 22.68 -2.67
CA GLU A 312 6.13 22.58 -1.71
C GLU A 312 6.71 21.17 -1.44
N CYS A 313 6.24 20.12 -2.11
CA CYS A 313 6.48 18.71 -1.73
C CYS A 313 7.03 17.83 -2.85
N LEU A 314 7.48 18.41 -3.97
CA LEU A 314 7.98 17.64 -5.13
C LEU A 314 9.42 17.13 -4.97
N ASN A 315 10.11 17.53 -3.91
CA ASN A 315 11.43 17.02 -3.59
C ASN A 315 11.33 15.58 -3.07
N LEU A 316 12.01 14.66 -3.76
CA LEU A 316 12.11 13.26 -3.36
C LEU A 316 12.61 13.18 -1.90
N PRO A 317 12.20 12.18 -1.10
CA PRO A 317 12.74 12.00 0.25
C PRO A 317 14.28 11.97 0.30
N SER A 318 14.93 11.52 -0.79
CA SER A 318 16.38 11.54 -0.96
C SER A 318 17.00 12.94 -0.98
N TYR A 319 16.26 13.95 -1.44
CA TYR A 319 16.69 15.35 -1.44
C TYR A 319 16.82 15.89 -0.02
N TYR A 320 15.78 15.67 0.80
CA TYR A 320 15.80 16.08 2.19
C TYR A 320 16.89 15.35 2.98
N ASN A 321 17.18 14.09 2.65
CA ASN A 321 18.30 13.38 3.29
C ASN A 321 19.65 14.05 3.01
N GLU A 322 19.86 14.50 1.77
CA GLU A 322 21.11 15.19 1.39
C GLU A 322 21.22 16.55 2.05
N LEU A 323 20.13 17.32 2.07
CA LEU A 323 20.08 18.57 2.83
C LEU A 323 20.38 18.32 4.30
N MET A 324 19.80 17.28 4.91
CA MET A 324 20.07 16.94 6.30
C MET A 324 21.54 16.59 6.54
N CYS A 325 22.14 15.77 5.67
CA CYS A 325 23.56 15.44 5.78
C CYS A 325 24.46 16.67 5.57
N PHE A 326 24.05 17.57 4.67
CA PHE A 326 24.72 18.85 4.45
C PHE A 326 24.63 19.76 5.68
N TYR A 327 23.45 19.94 6.28
CA TYR A 327 23.29 20.72 7.50
C TYR A 327 24.15 20.18 8.63
N LEU A 328 24.13 18.86 8.84
CA LEU A 328 24.96 18.23 9.85
C LEU A 328 26.46 18.42 9.57
N SER A 329 26.89 18.46 8.30
CA SER A 329 28.29 18.72 7.95
C SER A 329 28.76 20.15 8.21
N LEU A 330 27.83 21.11 8.32
CA LEU A 330 28.12 22.50 8.65
C LEU A 330 28.12 22.77 10.15
N MET A 331 27.49 21.89 10.94
CA MET A 331 27.45 21.97 12.39
C MET A 331 28.72 21.36 13.00
N ASP A 332 29.27 21.99 14.03
CA ASP A 332 30.27 21.35 14.88
C ASP A 332 29.66 20.25 15.77
N GLU A 333 30.48 19.59 16.58
CA GLU A 333 30.04 18.47 17.41
C GLU A 333 29.00 18.87 18.46
N GLU A 334 29.13 20.05 19.08
CA GLU A 334 28.21 20.53 20.11
C GLU A 334 26.87 20.96 19.49
N GLU A 335 26.92 21.63 18.34
CA GLU A 335 25.74 22.01 17.56
C GLU A 335 24.96 20.80 17.05
N GLN A 336 25.66 19.75 16.56
CA GLN A 336 25.00 18.50 16.17
C GLN A 336 24.28 17.86 17.35
N LEU A 337 24.91 17.75 18.52
CA LEU A 337 24.30 17.18 19.70
C LEU A 337 23.05 17.96 20.13
N THR A 338 23.13 19.29 20.16
CA THR A 338 22.01 20.18 20.44
C THR A 338 20.85 19.94 19.46
N PHE A 339 21.15 19.92 18.16
CA PHE A 339 20.17 19.62 17.13
C PHE A 339 19.50 18.26 17.32
N PHE A 340 20.27 17.22 17.66
CA PHE A 340 19.72 15.89 17.92
C PHE A 340 18.84 15.85 19.16
N GLU A 341 19.24 16.50 20.26
CA GLU A 341 18.43 16.61 21.48
C GLU A 341 17.08 17.27 21.19
N GLU A 342 17.08 18.40 20.47
CA GLU A 342 15.85 19.08 20.05
C GLU A 342 15.02 18.21 19.11
N ALA A 343 15.64 17.58 18.12
CA ALA A 343 14.94 16.71 17.20
C ALA A 343 14.35 15.46 17.89
N PHE A 344 14.99 14.91 18.92
CA PHE A 344 14.48 13.78 19.69
C PHE A 344 13.35 14.15 20.65
N GLN A 345 13.29 15.41 21.11
CA GLN A 345 12.12 15.91 21.85
C GLN A 345 10.89 16.01 20.96
N THR A 346 11.08 16.10 19.65
CA THR A 346 9.99 15.99 18.68
C THR A 346 9.79 14.53 18.22
N SER A 347 8.65 14.23 17.60
CA SER A 347 8.43 12.92 16.97
C SER A 347 9.31 12.64 15.74
N TYR A 348 10.29 13.50 15.44
CA TYR A 348 11.03 13.53 14.17
C TYR A 348 12.44 12.97 14.23
N GLY A 349 13.02 12.78 15.41
CA GLY A 349 14.42 12.36 15.53
C GLY A 349 14.74 11.02 14.85
N ILE A 350 13.76 10.14 14.68
CA ILE A 350 13.92 8.90 13.90
C ILE A 350 14.34 9.18 12.44
N PHE A 351 13.77 10.20 11.80
CA PHE A 351 13.99 10.45 10.38
C PHE A 351 15.42 10.89 10.09
N ILE A 352 16.07 11.60 11.02
CA ILE A 352 17.48 11.97 10.87
C ILE A 352 18.35 10.72 10.80
N LEU A 353 18.13 9.78 11.71
CA LEU A 353 18.89 8.54 11.76
C LEU A 353 18.63 7.67 10.52
N GLU A 354 17.39 7.70 10.01
CA GLU A 354 17.05 7.04 8.76
C GLU A 354 17.78 7.64 7.55
N CYS A 355 18.12 8.94 7.53
CA CYS A 355 18.94 9.54 6.46
C CYS A 355 20.28 8.80 6.33
N TYR A 356 20.89 8.48 7.47
CA TYR A 356 22.14 7.75 7.52
C TYR A 356 21.97 6.27 7.15
N LEU A 357 20.76 5.72 7.16
CA LEU A 357 20.48 4.37 6.63
C LEU A 357 20.19 4.39 5.11
N ASP A 358 20.15 5.57 4.49
CA ASP A 358 20.01 5.73 3.06
C ASP A 358 21.36 5.91 2.37
N TRP A 359 21.42 5.52 1.11
CA TRP A 359 22.62 5.67 0.31
C TRP A 359 22.85 7.15 -0.04
N PRO A 360 24.09 7.68 0.04
CA PRO A 360 25.37 6.99 0.28
C PRO A 360 25.87 6.98 1.75
N HIS A 361 25.06 7.38 2.72
CA HIS A 361 25.50 7.77 4.07
C HIS A 361 25.63 6.61 5.07
N GLN A 362 25.44 5.36 4.65
CA GLN A 362 25.42 4.22 5.58
C GLN A 362 26.76 3.94 6.28
N VAL A 363 27.86 4.38 5.68
CA VAL A 363 29.19 4.30 6.31
C VAL A 363 29.31 5.24 7.53
N ASP A 364 28.53 6.32 7.55
CA ASP A 364 28.52 7.33 8.60
C ASP A 364 27.52 6.99 9.72
N PHE A 365 26.63 6.01 9.51
CA PHE A 365 25.60 5.62 10.48
C PHE A 365 26.18 5.18 11.82
N MET A 366 27.17 4.26 11.81
CA MET A 366 27.76 3.78 13.06
C MET A 366 28.45 4.90 13.83
N PRO A 367 29.42 5.65 13.26
CA PRO A 367 30.03 6.79 13.93
C PRO A 367 29.01 7.76 14.54
N MET A 368 27.92 8.05 13.80
CA MET A 368 26.86 8.92 14.28
C MET A 368 26.13 8.31 15.49
N ILE A 369 25.59 7.10 15.37
CA ILE A 369 24.90 6.43 16.49
C ILE A 369 25.79 6.31 17.72
N ARG A 370 27.11 6.11 17.56
CA ARG A 370 28.03 6.02 18.71
C ARG A 370 28.02 7.28 19.56
N ARG A 371 27.96 8.43 18.90
CA ARG A 371 27.98 9.76 19.53
C ARG A 371 26.64 10.09 20.18
N LEU A 372 25.55 9.50 19.67
CA LEU A 372 24.20 9.75 20.14
C LEU A 372 23.74 8.80 21.25
N TRP A 373 24.53 7.78 21.60
CA TRP A 373 24.25 6.94 22.77
C TRP A 373 24.18 7.80 24.02
N GLY A 374 23.08 7.69 24.77
CA GLY A 374 22.83 8.48 25.98
C GLY A 374 21.91 9.69 25.76
N ILE A 375 21.77 10.20 24.52
CA ILE A 375 20.79 11.25 24.21
C ILE A 375 19.61 10.74 23.36
N ILE A 376 19.82 9.69 22.56
CA ILE A 376 18.75 9.09 21.76
C ILE A 376 17.72 8.39 22.67
N PRO A 377 16.43 8.71 22.57
CA PRO A 377 15.39 7.98 23.29
C PRO A 377 15.35 6.51 22.85
N GLU A 378 15.13 5.58 23.78
CA GLU A 378 15.16 4.15 23.48
C GLU A 378 14.09 3.75 22.47
N GLU A 379 12.95 4.44 22.47
CA GLU A 379 11.90 4.29 21.47
C GLU A 379 12.38 4.62 20.06
N VAL A 380 13.04 5.78 19.90
CA VAL A 380 13.56 6.26 18.62
C VAL A 380 14.64 5.31 18.11
N PHE A 381 15.55 4.89 18.99
CA PHE A 381 16.57 3.89 18.67
C PHE A 381 15.93 2.57 18.21
N ALA A 382 14.94 2.07 18.94
CA ALA A 382 14.30 0.81 18.62
C ALA A 382 13.60 0.84 17.25
N LYS A 383 12.94 1.95 16.91
CA LYS A 383 12.36 2.15 15.57
C LYS A 383 13.45 2.22 14.49
N CYS A 384 14.57 2.88 14.76
CA CYS A 384 15.70 2.95 13.83
C CYS A 384 16.26 1.56 13.48
N VAL A 385 16.45 0.69 14.49
CA VAL A 385 16.89 -0.71 14.27
C VAL A 385 15.85 -1.51 13.49
N LEU A 386 14.55 -1.26 13.72
CA LEU A 386 13.49 -1.87 12.93
C LEU A 386 13.52 -1.42 11.46
N THR A 387 13.77 -0.13 11.19
CA THR A 387 13.97 0.39 9.83
C THR A 387 15.21 -0.23 9.19
N LEU A 388 16.32 -0.34 9.93
CA LEU A 388 17.53 -1.03 9.49
C LEU A 388 17.24 -2.50 9.15
N THR A 389 16.48 -3.18 10.00
CA THR A 389 16.07 -4.57 9.75
C THR A 389 15.19 -4.66 8.51
N PHE A 390 14.24 -3.75 8.32
CA PHE A 390 13.41 -3.71 7.10
C PHE A 390 14.25 -3.47 5.84
N LYS A 391 15.23 -2.56 5.90
CA LYS A 391 16.19 -2.37 4.79
C LYS A 391 17.00 -3.64 4.54
N TYR A 392 17.39 -4.35 5.58
CA TYR A 392 18.05 -5.64 5.46
C TYR A 392 17.13 -6.68 4.83
N THR A 393 15.90 -6.87 5.32
CA THR A 393 14.95 -7.85 4.75
C THR A 393 14.57 -7.54 3.30
N THR A 394 14.36 -6.26 2.96
CA THR A 394 13.98 -5.85 1.60
C THR A 394 15.14 -5.95 0.61
N ASN A 395 16.38 -5.75 1.07
CA ASN A 395 17.56 -6.01 0.24
C ASN A 395 17.87 -7.50 0.13
N SER A 396 17.72 -8.29 1.21
CA SER A 396 17.93 -9.74 1.19
C SER A 396 16.84 -10.49 0.43
N SER A 397 15.57 -10.08 0.50
CA SER A 397 14.49 -10.69 -0.31
C SER A 397 14.64 -10.44 -1.82
N ARG A 398 15.55 -9.54 -2.23
CA ARG A 398 15.98 -9.42 -3.62
C ARG A 398 16.98 -10.52 -4.04
N GLU A 399 17.33 -11.47 -3.18
CA GLU A 399 18.15 -12.63 -3.54
C GLU A 399 17.45 -13.71 -4.38
N ARG A 400 16.33 -13.38 -5.04
CA ARG A 400 16.03 -14.05 -6.33
C ARG A 400 17.06 -13.72 -7.44
N TYR A 401 18.11 -12.97 -7.09
CA TYR A 401 19.23 -12.64 -7.95
C TYR A 401 20.60 -13.07 -7.37
N GLU A 402 20.72 -14.21 -6.69
CA GLU A 402 22.01 -14.78 -6.20
C GLU A 402 23.11 -14.96 -7.27
N VAL A 403 22.80 -14.80 -8.56
CA VAL A 403 23.80 -14.79 -9.65
C VAL A 403 24.42 -13.39 -9.84
N LEU A 404 23.88 -12.34 -9.20
CA LEU A 404 24.46 -11.00 -9.13
C LEU A 404 25.73 -11.02 -8.27
N ASP A 405 26.82 -11.27 -8.97
CA ASP A 405 28.18 -10.80 -8.72
C ASP A 405 28.47 -10.22 -7.32
N LYS A 406 29.34 -10.92 -6.59
CA LYS A 406 29.99 -10.51 -5.32
C LYS A 406 30.63 -9.12 -5.38
N GLU A 407 30.75 -8.51 -6.55
CA GLU A 407 31.38 -7.21 -6.80
C GLU A 407 30.38 -6.02 -6.85
N THR A 408 29.07 -6.22 -7.06
CA THR A 408 28.07 -5.13 -7.02
C THR A 408 27.37 -5.03 -5.67
N ARG A 409 28.08 -5.27 -4.55
CA ARG A 409 27.45 -5.30 -3.22
C ARG A 409 26.64 -4.05 -2.96
N TYR A 410 25.33 -4.25 -2.82
CA TYR A 410 24.46 -3.39 -2.02
C TYR A 410 25.12 -3.16 -0.66
N PHE A 411 24.82 -2.03 -0.02
CA PHE A 411 25.33 -1.81 1.32
C PHE A 411 24.93 -2.99 2.22
N ASP A 412 25.89 -3.55 2.95
CA ASP A 412 25.72 -4.77 3.72
C ASP A 412 24.97 -4.47 5.02
N TYR A 413 23.64 -4.32 4.90
CA TYR A 413 22.78 -4.02 6.03
C TYR A 413 22.76 -5.16 7.05
N GLY A 414 23.12 -6.39 6.67
CA GLY A 414 23.26 -7.51 7.61
C GLY A 414 24.44 -7.29 8.56
N ASN A 415 25.61 -6.98 8.01
CA ASN A 415 26.79 -6.61 8.81
C ASN A 415 26.56 -5.33 9.61
N LEU A 416 25.88 -4.33 9.04
CA LEU A 416 25.53 -3.12 9.80
C LEU A 416 24.60 -3.45 10.96
N LEU A 417 23.52 -4.21 10.73
CA LEU A 417 22.58 -4.62 11.78
C LEU A 417 23.27 -5.43 12.87
N GLN A 418 24.16 -6.34 12.49
CA GLN A 418 24.99 -7.08 13.45
C GLN A 418 25.85 -6.12 14.28
N THR A 419 26.59 -5.22 13.63
CA THR A 419 27.47 -4.26 14.32
C THR A 419 26.68 -3.35 15.26
N VAL A 420 25.55 -2.82 14.80
CA VAL A 420 24.63 -2.02 15.61
C VAL A 420 24.20 -2.82 16.83
N TRP A 421 23.67 -4.03 16.64
CA TRP A 421 23.22 -4.86 17.75
C TRP A 421 24.34 -5.19 18.73
N GLU A 422 25.55 -5.48 18.25
CA GLU A 422 26.69 -5.82 19.11
C GLU A 422 27.11 -4.66 20.00
N GLU A 423 27.23 -3.47 19.42
CA GLU A 423 27.73 -2.28 20.10
C GLU A 423 26.65 -1.50 20.87
N THR A 424 25.36 -1.79 20.63
CA THR A 424 24.25 -1.14 21.33
C THR A 424 24.36 -1.34 22.86
N PRO A 425 24.24 -0.27 23.68
CA PRO A 425 24.23 -0.40 25.14
C PRO A 425 23.06 -1.26 25.65
N GLU A 426 23.26 -1.89 26.81
CA GLU A 426 22.35 -2.91 27.35
C GLU A 426 20.94 -2.36 27.61
N GLU A 427 20.81 -1.12 28.10
CA GLU A 427 19.53 -0.44 28.33
C GLU A 427 18.64 -0.37 27.08
N TYR A 428 19.21 -0.02 25.92
CA TYR A 428 18.51 0.03 24.65
C TYR A 428 18.06 -1.36 24.18
N LYS A 429 18.91 -2.38 24.34
CA LYS A 429 18.57 -3.77 24.00
C LYS A 429 17.44 -4.29 24.91
N GLN A 430 17.48 -3.99 26.21
CA GLN A 430 16.40 -4.35 27.16
C GLN A 430 15.08 -3.72 26.75
N TYR A 431 15.11 -2.47 26.29
CA TYR A 431 13.92 -1.74 25.86
C TYR A 431 13.12 -2.46 24.75
N PHE A 432 13.76 -3.13 23.78
CA PHE A 432 13.04 -3.89 22.74
C PHE A 432 12.04 -4.92 23.29
N PHE A 433 12.31 -5.45 24.48
CA PHE A 433 11.59 -6.56 25.07
C PHE A 433 10.81 -6.18 26.33
N LEU A 434 10.55 -4.88 26.53
CA LEU A 434 9.65 -4.38 27.57
C LEU A 434 8.18 -4.45 27.12
N ASP A 435 7.31 -4.98 27.98
CA ASP A 435 5.88 -5.11 27.71
C ASP A 435 5.13 -3.78 27.61
N LYS A 436 5.70 -2.69 28.12
CA LYS A 436 5.11 -1.34 28.08
C LYS A 436 5.04 -0.78 26.66
N ASN A 437 5.83 -1.32 25.73
CA ASN A 437 5.96 -0.83 24.35
C ASN A 437 4.86 -1.33 23.39
N LYS A 438 3.73 -1.82 23.93
CA LYS A 438 2.64 -2.39 23.13
C LYS A 438 1.68 -1.35 22.54
N ARG A 439 1.59 -0.13 23.10
CA ARG A 439 0.47 0.79 22.80
C ARG A 439 0.69 1.75 21.62
N GLU A 440 1.93 2.00 21.20
CA GLU A 440 2.20 3.13 20.29
C GLU A 440 2.40 2.74 18.81
N PHE A 441 2.71 1.47 18.52
CA PHE A 441 3.16 1.08 17.18
C PHE A 441 2.11 0.34 16.34
N ASP A 442 1.20 -0.39 16.98
CA ASP A 442 0.17 -1.15 16.31
C ASP A 442 -1.03 -1.33 17.24
N ASN A 443 -2.25 -1.11 16.74
CA ASN A 443 -3.50 -1.40 17.45
C ASN A 443 -3.57 -2.86 17.93
N ARG A 444 -2.69 -3.73 17.43
CA ARG A 444 -2.56 -5.15 17.79
C ARG A 444 -1.69 -5.43 19.03
N GLY A 445 -1.00 -4.44 19.62
CA GLY A 445 -0.26 -4.67 20.86
C GLY A 445 1.04 -5.46 20.73
N ILE A 446 1.70 -5.40 19.56
CA ILE A 446 2.94 -6.15 19.29
C ILE A 446 4.14 -5.35 19.80
N SER A 447 4.95 -5.92 20.70
CA SER A 447 6.20 -5.29 21.15
C SER A 447 7.26 -5.24 20.04
N MET A 448 8.10 -4.20 20.03
CA MET A 448 9.14 -3.99 19.02
C MET A 448 10.09 -5.19 18.84
N GLY A 449 10.51 -5.85 19.93
CA GLY A 449 11.37 -7.03 19.85
C GLY A 449 10.72 -8.21 19.11
N LYS A 450 9.40 -8.40 19.23
CA LYS A 450 8.66 -9.41 18.45
C LYS A 450 8.62 -9.04 16.96
N MET A 451 8.44 -7.76 16.66
CA MET A 451 8.47 -7.28 15.28
C MET A 451 9.86 -7.44 14.67
N LEU A 452 10.92 -7.13 15.41
CA LEU A 452 12.31 -7.32 15.00
C LEU A 452 12.58 -8.79 14.63
N LEU A 453 12.29 -9.71 15.56
CA LEU A 453 12.48 -11.15 15.34
C LEU A 453 11.67 -11.66 14.13
N ARG A 454 10.41 -11.22 14.01
CA ARG A 454 9.58 -11.57 12.85
C ARG A 454 10.16 -11.06 11.54
N GLN A 455 10.67 -9.82 11.50
CA GLN A 455 11.31 -9.31 10.28
C GLN A 455 12.55 -10.15 9.95
N LEU A 456 13.35 -10.54 10.95
CA LEU A 456 14.50 -11.41 10.71
C LEU A 456 14.11 -12.78 10.13
N VAL A 457 12.98 -13.36 10.55
CA VAL A 457 12.45 -14.60 9.97
C VAL A 457 12.10 -14.45 8.48
N LYS A 458 11.73 -13.24 8.02
CA LYS A 458 11.43 -13.02 6.60
C LYS A 458 12.65 -13.14 5.69
N ILE A 459 13.86 -12.99 6.22
CA ILE A 459 15.11 -13.15 5.44
C ILE A 459 15.35 -14.61 5.05
N PHE A 460 14.67 -15.58 5.69
CA PHE A 460 14.94 -16.99 5.44
C PHE A 460 14.62 -17.46 3.99
N PRO A 461 15.24 -18.54 3.46
CA PRO A 461 16.32 -19.29 4.11
C PRO A 461 17.50 -18.35 4.38
N LEU A 462 18.06 -18.43 5.60
CA LEU A 462 19.11 -17.49 5.97
C LEU A 462 20.27 -17.73 5.02
N GLN A 463 20.64 -16.67 4.32
CA GLN A 463 21.51 -16.73 3.16
C GLN A 463 22.90 -17.18 3.59
N GLU A 464 23.25 -16.87 4.84
CA GLU A 464 24.49 -17.28 5.48
C GLU A 464 24.27 -17.68 6.95
N LYS A 465 25.11 -18.58 7.48
CA LYS A 465 25.15 -18.94 8.91
C LYS A 465 25.27 -17.73 9.85
N LYS A 466 25.77 -16.59 9.36
CA LYS A 466 25.88 -15.35 10.13
C LYS A 466 24.49 -14.81 10.51
N ASP A 467 23.49 -14.97 9.66
CA ASP A 467 22.16 -14.43 9.91
C ASP A 467 21.44 -15.29 10.97
N GLU A 468 21.76 -16.60 11.04
CA GLU A 468 21.26 -17.53 12.06
C GLU A 468 21.84 -17.15 13.41
N ALA A 469 23.14 -16.86 13.42
CA ALA A 469 23.85 -16.39 14.58
C ALA A 469 23.29 -15.04 15.06
N LEU A 470 23.01 -14.10 14.15
CA LEU A 470 22.40 -12.81 14.48
C LEU A 470 21.01 -12.98 15.07
N PHE A 471 20.15 -13.80 14.43
CA PHE A 471 18.82 -14.11 14.96
C PHE A 471 18.91 -14.70 16.36
N LYS A 472 19.73 -15.75 16.54
CA LYS A 472 19.91 -16.42 17.85
C LYS A 472 20.43 -15.43 18.89
N LYS A 473 21.37 -14.57 18.54
CA LYS A 473 21.92 -13.54 19.44
C LYS A 473 20.84 -12.56 19.91
N ILE A 474 19.95 -12.12 19.02
CA ILE A 474 18.82 -11.24 19.36
C ILE A 474 17.75 -12.00 20.16
N PHE A 475 17.44 -13.24 19.77
CA PHE A 475 16.43 -14.09 20.40
C PHE A 475 16.82 -14.49 21.84
N CYS A 476 18.06 -14.94 22.03
CA CYS A 476 18.62 -15.37 23.31
C CYS A 476 18.93 -14.22 24.27
N TYR A 477 18.79 -12.96 23.83
CA TYR A 477 18.90 -11.81 24.71
C TYR A 477 17.74 -11.73 25.71
N GLN A 478 16.60 -12.32 25.40
CA GLN A 478 15.46 -12.41 26.33
C GLN A 478 15.70 -13.47 27.40
N SER A 479 15.11 -13.29 28.59
CA SER A 479 15.05 -14.36 29.60
C SER A 479 14.30 -15.58 29.04
N LYS A 480 14.61 -16.77 29.57
CA LYS A 480 13.99 -18.02 29.14
C LYS A 480 12.45 -17.96 29.21
N GLU A 481 11.90 -17.35 30.26
CA GLU A 481 10.46 -17.18 30.48
C GLU A 481 9.83 -16.30 29.40
N LYS A 482 10.51 -15.21 29.01
CA LYS A 482 10.06 -14.33 27.92
C LYS A 482 10.12 -15.03 26.56
N ARG A 483 11.14 -15.86 26.32
CA ARG A 483 11.25 -16.68 25.11
C ARG A 483 10.10 -17.70 25.03
N ILE A 484 9.81 -18.41 26.12
CA ILE A 484 8.65 -19.31 26.23
C ILE A 484 7.33 -18.55 25.94
N ALA A 485 7.13 -17.40 26.59
CA ALA A 485 5.94 -16.57 26.39
C ALA A 485 5.83 -16.04 24.95
N LEU A 486 6.97 -15.76 24.29
CA LEU A 486 7.01 -15.43 22.88
C LEU A 486 6.55 -16.60 22.01
N MET A 487 7.09 -17.81 22.23
CA MET A 487 6.74 -19.00 21.43
C MET A 487 5.26 -19.37 21.55
N HIS A 488 4.64 -19.15 22.71
CA HIS A 488 3.19 -19.34 22.89
C HIS A 488 2.33 -18.17 22.41
N SER A 489 2.92 -17.05 21.98
CA SER A 489 2.17 -15.93 21.43
C SER A 489 1.96 -16.06 19.93
N THR A 490 0.90 -15.44 19.40
CA THR A 490 0.57 -15.43 17.96
C THR A 490 1.77 -15.11 17.07
N GLU A 491 2.64 -14.20 17.51
CA GLU A 491 3.87 -13.81 16.81
C GLU A 491 4.93 -14.91 16.78
N GLY A 492 5.16 -15.61 17.91
CA GLY A 492 6.10 -16.73 17.96
C GLY A 492 5.61 -17.90 17.12
N GLU A 493 4.30 -18.17 17.16
CA GLU A 493 3.73 -19.18 16.28
C GLU A 493 3.82 -18.77 14.79
N ARG A 494 3.61 -17.49 14.44
CA ARG A 494 3.81 -16.99 13.06
C ARG A 494 5.27 -17.10 12.62
N MET A 495 6.22 -16.89 13.54
CA MET A 495 7.64 -17.11 13.26
C MET A 495 7.91 -18.59 12.94
N CYS A 496 7.35 -19.52 13.71
CA CYS A 496 7.40 -20.95 13.39
C CYS A 496 6.80 -21.22 12.02
N ASP A 497 5.61 -20.70 11.70
CA ASP A 497 4.99 -20.89 10.38
C ASP A 497 5.92 -20.42 9.25
N GLU A 498 6.43 -19.19 9.35
CA GLU A 498 7.29 -18.60 8.32
C GLU A 498 8.61 -19.40 8.15
N LEU A 499 9.17 -19.98 9.23
CA LEU A 499 10.34 -20.86 9.17
C LEU A 499 10.02 -22.23 8.56
N LEU A 500 8.91 -22.85 8.97
CA LEU A 500 8.47 -24.16 8.50
C LEU A 500 8.04 -24.11 7.03
N GLU A 501 7.40 -23.03 6.57
CA GLU A 501 7.08 -22.80 5.15
C GLU A 501 8.34 -22.77 4.26
N LYS A 502 9.49 -22.42 4.85
CA LYS A 502 10.81 -22.38 4.21
C LYS A 502 11.66 -23.63 4.51
N GLU A 503 11.03 -24.67 5.03
CA GLU A 503 11.63 -25.98 5.34
C GLU A 503 12.79 -25.90 6.36
N GLN A 504 12.78 -24.91 7.24
CA GLN A 504 13.82 -24.69 8.27
C GLN A 504 13.54 -25.46 9.56
N TRP A 505 13.22 -26.74 9.43
CA TRP A 505 12.79 -27.61 10.53
C TRP A 505 13.83 -27.72 11.66
N SER A 506 15.11 -27.85 11.31
CA SER A 506 16.21 -27.93 12.28
C SER A 506 16.33 -26.66 13.10
N PHE A 507 16.24 -25.50 12.46
CA PHE A 507 16.32 -24.22 13.15
C PHE A 507 15.15 -24.00 14.11
N VAL A 508 13.92 -24.37 13.71
CA VAL A 508 12.76 -24.34 14.62
C VAL A 508 13.00 -25.24 15.84
N ASN A 509 13.56 -26.44 15.65
CA ASN A 509 13.90 -27.32 16.77
C ASN A 509 14.91 -26.71 17.71
N GLU A 510 15.97 -26.09 17.19
CA GLU A 510 16.97 -25.40 17.99
C GLU A 510 16.34 -24.24 18.78
N LEU A 511 15.42 -23.48 18.20
CA LEU A 511 14.67 -22.44 18.93
C LEU A 511 13.80 -23.02 20.04
N LEU A 512 13.17 -24.18 19.80
CA LEU A 512 12.38 -24.86 20.82
C LEU A 512 13.26 -25.40 21.96
N GLU A 513 14.43 -25.96 21.66
CA GLU A 513 15.39 -26.42 22.68
C GLU A 513 15.95 -25.26 23.51
N GLU A 514 16.11 -24.08 22.91
CA GLU A 514 16.49 -22.86 23.62
C GLU A 514 15.37 -22.34 24.55
N CYS A 515 14.11 -22.59 24.21
CA CYS A 515 12.95 -22.10 24.98
C CYS A 515 12.52 -23.09 26.07
N PHE A 516 12.37 -24.35 25.70
CA PHE A 516 11.66 -25.35 26.48
C PHE A 516 12.62 -26.42 27.01
N PRO A 517 12.38 -26.97 28.22
CA PRO A 517 12.90 -28.29 28.58
C PRO A 517 12.54 -29.32 27.50
N LYS A 518 13.39 -30.34 27.30
CA LYS A 518 13.21 -31.33 26.22
C LYS A 518 11.87 -32.06 26.33
N GLU A 519 11.41 -32.28 27.55
CA GLU A 519 10.15 -32.91 27.91
C GLU A 519 8.90 -32.08 27.54
N ASP A 520 9.02 -30.75 27.43
CA ASP A 520 7.89 -29.86 27.13
C ASP A 520 7.73 -29.59 25.62
N ILE A 521 8.77 -29.85 24.82
CA ILE A 521 8.77 -29.63 23.37
C ILE A 521 7.63 -30.39 22.66
N PRO A 522 7.38 -31.69 22.92
CA PRO A 522 6.27 -32.41 22.30
C PRO A 522 4.91 -31.76 22.59
N SER A 523 4.68 -31.34 23.84
CA SER A 523 3.44 -30.65 24.22
C SER A 523 3.25 -29.33 23.47
N PHE A 524 4.32 -28.53 23.34
CA PHE A 524 4.29 -27.31 22.53
C PHE A 524 3.91 -27.60 21.08
N ARG A 525 4.54 -28.60 20.44
CA ARG A 525 4.27 -28.94 19.04
C ARG A 525 2.83 -29.38 18.80
N ILE A 526 2.27 -30.19 19.72
CA ILE A 526 0.87 -30.60 19.68
C ILE A 526 -0.05 -29.37 19.76
N GLN A 527 0.18 -28.47 20.73
CA GLN A 527 -0.61 -27.24 20.88
C GLN A 527 -0.51 -26.34 19.65
N PHE A 528 0.71 -26.17 19.12
CA PHE A 528 0.98 -25.40 17.91
C PHE A 528 0.16 -25.94 16.72
N LEU A 529 0.22 -27.25 16.48
CA LEU A 529 -0.52 -27.92 15.41
C LEU A 529 -2.05 -27.79 15.58
N GLN A 530 -2.54 -27.87 16.83
CA GLN A 530 -3.96 -27.83 17.13
C GLN A 530 -4.58 -26.44 17.00
N SER A 531 -3.78 -25.36 16.93
CA SER A 531 -4.29 -24.00 16.77
C SER A 531 -5.04 -23.81 15.44
N GLU A 532 -6.07 -22.97 15.47
CA GLU A 532 -6.95 -22.74 14.32
C GLU A 532 -6.20 -22.19 13.09
N CYS A 533 -5.25 -21.28 13.30
CA CYS A 533 -4.43 -20.73 12.24
C CYS A 533 -3.60 -21.80 11.51
N ARG A 534 -3.08 -22.82 12.22
CA ARG A 534 -2.25 -23.88 11.60
C ARG A 534 -3.09 -24.89 10.84
N ARG A 535 -4.31 -25.18 11.29
CA ARG A 535 -5.27 -25.95 10.48
C ARG A 535 -5.53 -25.24 9.16
N MET A 536 -5.73 -23.92 9.19
CA MET A 536 -5.91 -23.13 7.96
C MET A 536 -4.65 -23.13 7.08
N LEU A 537 -3.46 -23.03 7.67
CA LEU A 537 -2.20 -23.14 6.93
C LEU A 537 -2.05 -24.51 6.25
N CYS A 538 -2.33 -25.61 6.97
CA CYS A 538 -2.29 -26.97 6.42
C CYS A 538 -3.25 -27.08 5.24
N LEU A 539 -4.51 -26.64 5.38
CA LEU A 539 -5.48 -26.68 4.29
C LEU A 539 -5.03 -25.86 3.07
N LYS A 540 -4.45 -24.67 3.29
CA LYS A 540 -3.85 -23.86 2.22
C LYS A 540 -2.72 -24.60 1.51
N LYS A 541 -1.83 -25.27 2.26
CA LYS A 541 -0.74 -26.07 1.66
C LYS A 541 -1.26 -27.29 0.90
N LEU A 542 -2.33 -27.92 1.36
CA LEU A 542 -2.98 -28.98 0.60
C LEU A 542 -3.58 -28.44 -0.71
N GLN A 543 -4.16 -27.24 -0.75
CA GLN A 543 -4.57 -26.62 -2.03
C GLN A 543 -3.38 -26.42 -2.97
N GLU A 544 -2.28 -25.90 -2.44
CA GLU A 544 -1.02 -25.65 -3.18
C GLU A 544 -0.31 -26.93 -3.65
N LYS A 545 -0.91 -28.12 -3.47
CA LYS A 545 -0.32 -29.42 -3.83
C LYS A 545 0.94 -29.76 -3.03
N ARG A 546 0.94 -29.39 -1.75
CA ARG A 546 2.05 -29.62 -0.81
C ARG A 546 1.65 -30.60 0.31
N GLU A 547 1.09 -31.74 -0.06
CA GLU A 547 0.70 -32.82 0.85
C GLU A 547 1.89 -33.30 1.69
N LYS A 548 3.05 -33.47 1.05
CA LYS A 548 4.28 -33.88 1.73
C LYS A 548 4.65 -32.92 2.87
N TRP A 549 4.56 -31.60 2.63
CA TRP A 549 4.85 -30.61 3.67
C TRP A 549 3.91 -30.71 4.86
N VAL A 550 2.63 -31.03 4.61
CA VAL A 550 1.63 -31.22 5.68
C VAL A 550 1.89 -32.51 6.45
N ASP A 551 2.27 -33.59 5.76
CA ASP A 551 2.73 -34.83 6.41
C ASP A 551 3.98 -34.59 7.26
N ASP A 552 4.99 -33.89 6.72
CA ASP A 552 6.21 -33.55 7.45
C ASP A 552 5.88 -32.72 8.70
N LEU A 553 4.92 -31.79 8.63
CA LEU A 553 4.45 -31.02 9.79
C LEU A 553 3.72 -31.88 10.83
N ILE A 554 2.87 -32.80 10.37
CA ILE A 554 2.14 -33.73 11.23
C ILE A 554 3.12 -34.69 11.93
N ASP A 555 4.08 -35.23 11.19
CA ASP A 555 5.13 -36.11 11.70
C ASP A 555 6.06 -35.38 12.67
N TRP A 556 6.34 -34.10 12.42
CA TRP A 556 7.13 -33.27 13.32
C TRP A 556 6.42 -33.04 14.66
N CYS A 557 5.08 -32.97 14.67
CA CYS A 557 4.27 -32.67 15.85
C CYS A 557 3.75 -33.88 16.62
N LEU A 558 3.46 -34.99 15.94
CA LEU A 558 2.72 -36.13 16.50
C LEU A 558 3.55 -37.40 16.38
N GLU A 559 3.63 -38.16 17.46
CA GLU A 559 4.48 -39.36 17.54
C GLU A 559 3.76 -40.60 17.01
N THR A 560 2.47 -40.75 17.32
CA THR A 560 1.74 -41.99 17.02
C THR A 560 0.89 -41.89 15.76
N ASP A 561 0.81 -42.97 14.99
CA ASP A 561 -0.03 -43.02 13.78
C ASP A 561 -1.52 -42.77 14.07
N SER A 562 -1.99 -43.13 15.26
CA SER A 562 -3.35 -42.87 15.71
C SER A 562 -3.64 -41.37 15.85
N GLU A 563 -2.73 -40.61 16.47
CA GLU A 563 -2.86 -39.15 16.60
C GLU A 563 -2.80 -38.48 15.23
N LYS A 564 -1.90 -38.93 14.35
CA LYS A 564 -1.80 -38.43 12.98
C LYS A 564 -3.09 -38.64 12.20
N LYS A 565 -3.67 -39.85 12.26
CA LYS A 565 -4.96 -40.17 11.65
C LYS A 565 -6.07 -39.29 12.22
N GLN A 566 -6.12 -39.14 13.54
CA GLN A 566 -7.13 -38.30 14.21
C GLN A 566 -6.99 -36.83 13.83
N TYR A 567 -5.78 -36.29 13.75
CA TYR A 567 -5.53 -34.91 13.36
C TYR A 567 -5.91 -34.67 11.89
N LYS A 568 -5.53 -35.57 10.98
CA LYS A 568 -5.94 -35.51 9.56
C LYS A 568 -7.46 -35.46 9.42
N TYR A 569 -8.17 -36.30 10.17
CA TYR A 569 -9.63 -36.26 10.22
C TYR A 569 -10.17 -34.95 10.84
N ALA A 570 -9.54 -34.46 11.91
CA ALA A 570 -9.88 -33.19 12.54
C ALA A 570 -9.65 -31.98 11.63
N LEU A 571 -8.63 -32.02 10.76
CA LEU A 571 -8.25 -30.96 9.85
C LEU A 571 -9.41 -30.59 8.93
N ILE A 572 -10.14 -31.59 8.43
CA ILE A 572 -11.35 -31.33 7.67
C ILE A 572 -12.54 -31.09 8.60
N THR A 573 -12.87 -31.94 9.57
CA THR A 573 -14.12 -31.74 10.36
C THR A 573 -14.21 -30.40 11.10
N THR A 574 -13.10 -29.91 11.67
CA THR A 574 -13.06 -28.66 12.42
C THR A 574 -12.63 -27.48 11.56
N GLY A 575 -11.62 -27.68 10.69
CA GLY A 575 -11.16 -26.64 9.77
C GLY A 575 -12.25 -26.26 8.77
N TRP A 576 -13.07 -27.22 8.32
CA TRP A 576 -14.13 -26.97 7.33
C TRP A 576 -15.18 -25.97 7.79
N LYS A 577 -15.56 -25.97 9.08
CA LYS A 577 -16.51 -24.98 9.60
C LYS A 577 -16.01 -23.55 9.41
N PHE A 578 -14.73 -23.32 9.68
CA PHE A 578 -14.10 -22.00 9.50
C PHE A 578 -13.88 -21.68 8.02
N PHE A 579 -13.51 -22.68 7.24
CA PHE A 579 -13.26 -22.62 5.82
C PHE A 579 -14.48 -22.24 4.97
N MET A 580 -15.67 -22.71 5.37
CA MET A 580 -16.94 -22.30 4.74
C MET A 580 -17.20 -20.79 4.88
N PHE A 581 -16.67 -20.14 5.93
CA PHE A 581 -16.75 -18.68 6.07
C PHE A 581 -15.80 -17.95 5.13
N SER A 582 -14.67 -18.57 4.74
CA SER A 582 -13.78 -18.03 3.72
C SER A 582 -14.26 -18.37 2.31
N PHE A 583 -15.27 -17.65 1.82
CA PHE A 583 -15.82 -17.77 0.45
C PHE A 583 -14.75 -17.85 -0.66
N SER A 584 -13.56 -17.28 -0.44
CA SER A 584 -12.44 -17.34 -1.38
C SER A 584 -11.94 -18.76 -1.65
N PHE A 585 -11.98 -19.66 -0.67
CA PHE A 585 -11.44 -21.00 -0.84
C PHE A 585 -12.24 -21.81 -1.86
N LEU A 586 -13.56 -21.90 -1.70
CA LEU A 586 -14.43 -22.64 -2.61
C LEU A 586 -14.53 -21.99 -3.99
N ARG A 587 -14.24 -20.69 -4.10
CA ARG A 587 -14.15 -20.01 -5.38
C ARG A 587 -12.98 -20.54 -6.20
N ASP A 588 -11.83 -20.72 -5.54
CA ASP A 588 -10.56 -20.98 -6.21
C ASP A 588 -10.18 -22.49 -6.20
N THR A 589 -10.98 -23.34 -5.55
CA THR A 589 -10.72 -24.79 -5.44
C THR A 589 -11.62 -25.60 -6.36
N ASP A 590 -11.01 -26.36 -7.27
CA ASP A 590 -11.71 -27.33 -8.11
C ASP A 590 -12.04 -28.64 -7.35
N ILE A 591 -12.96 -29.42 -7.91
CA ILE A 591 -13.40 -30.70 -7.33
C ILE A 591 -12.22 -31.67 -7.19
N ALA A 592 -11.28 -31.68 -8.13
CA ALA A 592 -10.10 -32.53 -8.08
C ALA A 592 -9.22 -32.22 -6.86
N THR A 593 -9.05 -30.94 -6.52
CA THR A 593 -8.31 -30.48 -5.35
C THR A 593 -9.03 -30.87 -4.06
N LEU A 594 -10.36 -30.73 -4.02
CA LEU A 594 -11.18 -31.16 -2.88
C LEU A 594 -11.07 -32.67 -2.65
N GLU A 595 -11.21 -33.47 -3.71
CA GLU A 595 -11.08 -34.92 -3.67
C GLU A 595 -9.72 -35.33 -3.11
N ARG A 596 -8.66 -34.68 -3.59
CA ARG A 596 -7.31 -34.95 -3.13
C ARG A 596 -7.09 -34.58 -1.66
N ILE A 597 -7.61 -33.44 -1.20
CA ILE A 597 -7.58 -33.06 0.22
C ILE A 597 -8.30 -34.12 1.07
N ILE A 598 -9.44 -34.62 0.61
CA ILE A 598 -10.23 -35.62 1.33
C ILE A 598 -9.54 -36.98 1.32
N ASN A 599 -8.94 -37.35 0.19
CA ASN A 599 -8.15 -38.57 0.08
C ASN A 599 -6.92 -38.54 1.00
N PHE A 600 -6.34 -37.35 1.21
CA PHE A 600 -5.25 -37.14 2.17
C PHE A 600 -5.71 -37.27 3.62
N CYS A 601 -6.87 -36.72 3.96
CA CYS A 601 -7.32 -36.63 5.36
C CYS A 601 -8.17 -37.81 5.85
N VAL A 602 -8.89 -38.48 4.95
CA VAL A 602 -9.95 -39.44 5.29
C VAL A 602 -9.65 -40.80 4.68
N PRO A 603 -9.62 -41.88 5.50
CA PRO A 603 -9.46 -43.24 5.02
C PRO A 603 -10.54 -43.61 4.00
N SER A 604 -10.18 -44.44 3.01
CA SER A 604 -11.06 -44.81 1.88
C SER A 604 -12.46 -45.25 2.30
N GLU A 605 -12.56 -46.04 3.37
CA GLU A 605 -13.77 -46.63 3.93
C GLU A 605 -14.68 -45.61 4.62
N GLU A 606 -14.14 -44.48 5.07
CA GLU A 606 -14.87 -43.42 5.77
C GLU A 606 -15.27 -42.25 4.84
N ARG A 607 -14.77 -42.22 3.60
CA ARG A 607 -14.97 -41.07 2.68
C ARG A 607 -16.44 -40.83 2.37
N LYS A 608 -17.22 -41.84 1.95
CA LYS A 608 -18.61 -41.62 1.53
C LYS A 608 -19.51 -41.04 2.64
N PRO A 609 -19.53 -41.60 3.87
CA PRO A 609 -20.27 -40.99 4.99
C PRO A 609 -19.79 -39.58 5.34
N PHE A 610 -18.49 -39.34 5.20
CA PHE A 610 -17.85 -38.06 5.49
C PHE A 610 -18.18 -36.97 4.47
N MET A 611 -18.30 -37.34 3.19
CA MET A 611 -18.58 -36.41 2.10
C MET A 611 -19.97 -35.78 2.18
N THR A 612 -20.98 -36.54 2.59
CA THR A 612 -22.39 -36.10 2.49
C THR A 612 -22.67 -34.77 3.21
N PRO A 613 -22.25 -34.55 4.48
CA PRO A 613 -22.44 -33.26 5.15
C PRO A 613 -21.63 -32.12 4.51
N ILE A 614 -20.46 -32.42 3.95
CA ILE A 614 -19.60 -31.43 3.29
C ILE A 614 -20.25 -30.96 1.99
N VAL A 615 -20.68 -31.90 1.14
CA VAL A 615 -21.36 -31.62 -0.12
C VAL A 615 -22.61 -30.79 0.12
N LYS A 616 -23.39 -31.07 1.17
CA LYS A 616 -24.52 -30.24 1.58
C LYS A 616 -24.13 -28.77 1.75
N ASN A 617 -23.09 -28.49 2.53
CA ASN A 617 -22.63 -27.12 2.77
C ASN A 617 -22.08 -26.44 1.50
N ILE A 618 -21.35 -27.19 0.66
CA ILE A 618 -20.85 -26.70 -0.62
C ILE A 618 -22.01 -26.33 -1.54
N CYS A 619 -23.02 -27.20 -1.67
CA CYS A 619 -24.21 -26.96 -2.48
C CYS A 619 -24.94 -25.69 -2.03
N ILE A 620 -25.15 -25.49 -0.72
CA ILE A 620 -25.74 -24.26 -0.17
C ILE A 620 -24.95 -23.03 -0.60
N THR A 621 -23.62 -23.10 -0.56
CA THR A 621 -22.75 -21.99 -0.95
C THR A 621 -22.83 -21.71 -2.45
N PHE A 622 -22.76 -22.74 -3.29
CA PHE A 622 -22.88 -22.60 -4.74
C PHE A 622 -24.24 -22.05 -5.15
N LEU A 623 -25.32 -22.49 -4.51
CA LEU A 623 -26.67 -21.96 -4.70
C LEU A 623 -26.76 -20.47 -4.33
N LYS A 624 -26.16 -20.06 -3.20
CA LYS A 624 -26.08 -18.64 -2.80
C LYS A 624 -25.23 -17.79 -3.75
N SER A 625 -24.28 -18.39 -4.46
CA SER A 625 -23.43 -17.70 -5.44
C SER A 625 -23.84 -17.90 -6.90
N PHE A 626 -24.96 -18.58 -7.17
CA PHE A 626 -25.46 -18.88 -8.53
C PHE A 626 -24.48 -19.67 -9.42
N ARG A 627 -23.73 -20.60 -8.81
CA ARG A 627 -22.72 -21.46 -9.47
C ARG A 627 -23.33 -22.83 -9.80
N TRP A 628 -24.14 -22.90 -10.86
CA TRP A 628 -24.95 -24.08 -11.18
C TRP A 628 -24.14 -25.21 -11.79
N GLU A 629 -23.19 -24.88 -12.66
CA GLU A 629 -22.33 -25.85 -13.31
C GLU A 629 -21.47 -26.59 -12.26
N GLU A 630 -20.95 -25.85 -11.27
CA GLU A 630 -20.19 -26.44 -10.16
C GLU A 630 -21.09 -27.18 -9.17
N LEU A 631 -22.35 -26.77 -9.02
CA LEU A 631 -23.34 -27.52 -8.26
C LEU A 631 -23.63 -28.89 -8.90
N ASP A 632 -23.86 -28.93 -10.20
CA ASP A 632 -24.10 -30.20 -10.88
C ASP A 632 -22.84 -31.08 -10.88
N ALA A 633 -21.66 -30.49 -11.04
CA ALA A 633 -20.40 -31.21 -10.97
C ALA A 633 -20.13 -31.80 -9.58
N ILE A 634 -20.39 -31.06 -8.49
CA ILE A 634 -20.18 -31.59 -7.12
C ILE A 634 -21.18 -32.70 -6.78
N LEU A 635 -22.42 -32.60 -7.27
CA LEU A 635 -23.43 -33.64 -7.09
C LEU A 635 -23.08 -34.91 -7.87
N ALA A 636 -22.67 -34.78 -9.14
CA ALA A 636 -22.23 -35.89 -9.96
C ALA A 636 -20.97 -36.56 -9.41
N TRP A 637 -20.08 -35.79 -8.78
CA TRP A 637 -18.88 -36.31 -8.14
C TRP A 637 -19.18 -37.14 -6.89
N ASN A 638 -20.14 -36.71 -6.06
CA ASN A 638 -20.43 -37.40 -4.80
C ASN A 638 -21.41 -38.58 -4.92
N PHE A 639 -22.30 -38.55 -5.91
CA PHE A 639 -23.37 -39.52 -6.07
C PHE A 639 -23.24 -40.27 -7.40
N ILE A 640 -23.29 -41.59 -7.35
CA ILE A 640 -23.10 -42.43 -8.55
C ILE A 640 -24.41 -42.56 -9.31
N ALA A 641 -25.54 -42.67 -8.60
CA ALA A 641 -26.86 -42.82 -9.20
C ALA A 641 -27.64 -41.51 -9.20
N GLU A 642 -28.39 -41.26 -10.27
CA GLU A 642 -29.25 -40.06 -10.41
C GLU A 642 -30.33 -40.00 -9.31
N GLU A 643 -30.77 -41.17 -8.83
CA GLU A 643 -31.73 -41.35 -7.76
C GLU A 643 -31.16 -40.91 -6.41
N GLU A 644 -29.86 -41.07 -6.17
CA GLU A 644 -29.18 -40.54 -4.99
C GLU A 644 -29.14 -39.01 -5.04
N ILE A 645 -28.86 -38.42 -6.22
CA ILE A 645 -28.88 -36.97 -6.43
C ILE A 645 -30.30 -36.41 -6.20
N LYS A 646 -31.33 -37.05 -6.76
CA LYS A 646 -32.74 -36.64 -6.57
C LYS A 646 -33.14 -36.68 -5.10
N ARG A 647 -32.76 -37.74 -4.38
CA ARG A 647 -33.02 -37.86 -2.93
C ARG A 647 -32.31 -36.77 -2.15
N PHE A 648 -31.02 -36.57 -2.42
CA PHE A 648 -30.23 -35.53 -1.75
C PHE A 648 -30.77 -34.12 -2.02
N LYS A 649 -31.16 -33.80 -3.26
CA LYS A 649 -31.78 -32.51 -3.58
C LYS A 649 -33.09 -32.33 -2.82
N LYS A 650 -33.91 -33.38 -2.70
CA LYS A 650 -35.15 -33.35 -1.92
C LYS A 650 -34.88 -33.07 -0.43
N ASP A 651 -33.89 -33.74 0.16
CA ASP A 651 -33.50 -33.57 1.56
C ASP A 651 -32.89 -32.18 1.81
N LEU A 652 -32.04 -31.71 0.89
CA LEU A 652 -31.47 -30.35 0.94
C LEU A 652 -32.58 -29.29 0.83
N PHE A 653 -33.57 -29.51 -0.03
CA PHE A 653 -34.69 -28.60 -0.20
C PHE A 653 -35.60 -28.57 1.03
N SER A 654 -35.88 -29.72 1.64
CA SER A 654 -36.72 -29.76 2.85
C SER A 654 -36.06 -29.06 4.04
N GLU A 655 -34.73 -29.11 4.14
CA GLU A 655 -33.98 -28.48 5.22
C GLU A 655 -33.67 -26.99 4.98
N GLU A 656 -33.25 -26.62 3.76
CA GLU A 656 -32.67 -25.30 3.45
C GLU A 656 -33.42 -24.53 2.35
N GLY A 657 -34.40 -25.16 1.69
CA GLY A 657 -35.03 -24.62 0.48
C GLY A 657 -35.67 -23.25 0.70
N HIS A 658 -36.28 -23.05 1.86
CA HIS A 658 -36.88 -21.77 2.27
C HIS A 658 -35.82 -20.67 2.46
N ALA A 659 -34.77 -20.93 3.24
CA ALA A 659 -33.70 -19.97 3.49
C ALA A 659 -32.93 -19.60 2.21
N LEU A 660 -32.71 -20.57 1.32
CA LEU A 660 -32.11 -20.36 0.00
C LEU A 660 -33.02 -19.52 -0.89
N HIS A 661 -34.31 -19.83 -0.95
CA HIS A 661 -35.29 -19.05 -1.71
C HIS A 661 -35.35 -17.60 -1.24
N TYR A 662 -35.42 -17.38 0.07
CA TYR A 662 -35.34 -16.05 0.67
C TYR A 662 -34.09 -15.29 0.22
N PHE A 663 -32.92 -15.92 0.33
CA PHE A 663 -31.66 -15.30 -0.05
C PHE A 663 -31.60 -14.92 -1.53
N ILE A 664 -32.04 -15.80 -2.43
CA ILE A 664 -32.02 -15.59 -3.89
C ILE A 664 -32.96 -14.44 -4.28
N VAL A 665 -34.20 -14.46 -3.77
CA VAL A 665 -35.26 -13.54 -4.19
C VAL A 665 -35.15 -12.18 -3.51
N PHE A 666 -34.86 -12.14 -2.20
CA PHE A 666 -34.96 -10.93 -1.40
C PHE A 666 -33.60 -10.30 -1.10
N CYS A 667 -32.55 -11.09 -0.84
CA CYS A 667 -31.22 -10.53 -0.60
C CYS A 667 -30.49 -10.18 -1.90
N ARG A 668 -30.63 -11.00 -2.95
CA ARG A 668 -29.92 -10.82 -4.23
C ARG A 668 -30.79 -10.26 -5.36
N GLN A 669 -32.11 -10.28 -5.22
CA GLN A 669 -33.07 -9.76 -6.22
C GLN A 669 -32.92 -10.38 -7.61
N ASN A 670 -32.46 -11.64 -7.69
CA ASN A 670 -32.17 -12.28 -8.96
C ASN A 670 -33.24 -13.31 -9.33
N LEU A 671 -34.34 -12.82 -9.90
CA LEU A 671 -35.53 -13.64 -10.20
C LEU A 671 -35.26 -14.74 -11.23
N LYS A 672 -34.34 -14.51 -12.18
CA LYS A 672 -33.92 -15.54 -13.17
C LYS A 672 -33.25 -16.72 -12.50
N GLU A 673 -32.47 -16.47 -11.44
CA GLU A 673 -31.81 -17.53 -10.68
C GLU A 673 -32.78 -18.27 -9.77
N ALA A 674 -33.87 -17.64 -9.35
CA ALA A 674 -34.96 -18.32 -8.63
C ALA A 674 -35.69 -19.34 -9.54
N GLU A 675 -35.87 -19.05 -10.83
CA GLU A 675 -36.42 -20.01 -11.79
C GLU A 675 -35.48 -21.21 -12.01
N ARG A 676 -34.17 -20.95 -12.12
CA ARG A 676 -33.14 -22.00 -12.18
C ARG A 676 -33.13 -22.85 -10.92
N PHE A 677 -33.28 -22.22 -9.74
CA PHE A 677 -33.44 -22.90 -8.47
C PHE A 677 -34.63 -23.87 -8.51
N TYR A 678 -35.82 -23.42 -8.93
CA TYR A 678 -36.99 -24.31 -9.03
C TYR A 678 -36.76 -25.50 -9.96
N LYS A 679 -36.16 -25.25 -11.13
CA LYS A 679 -35.82 -26.29 -12.09
C LYS A 679 -34.79 -27.28 -11.52
N CYS A 680 -33.78 -26.78 -10.81
CA CYS A 680 -32.74 -27.60 -10.20
C CYS A 680 -33.32 -28.59 -9.19
N PHE A 681 -34.32 -28.19 -8.41
CA PHE A 681 -35.00 -29.03 -7.42
C PHE A 681 -36.24 -29.76 -7.95
N GLY A 682 -36.60 -29.57 -9.23
CA GLY A 682 -37.73 -30.27 -9.87
C GLY A 682 -39.08 -29.93 -9.25
N LEU A 683 -39.26 -28.70 -8.75
CA LEU A 683 -40.48 -28.30 -8.05
C LEU A 683 -41.68 -28.17 -9.00
N SER A 684 -42.84 -28.68 -8.59
CA SER A 684 -44.10 -28.48 -9.30
C SER A 684 -44.59 -27.02 -9.19
N PRO A 685 -45.51 -26.56 -10.06
CA PRO A 685 -46.12 -25.24 -9.93
C PRO A 685 -46.76 -24.99 -8.56
N GLU A 686 -47.39 -26.00 -7.96
CA GLU A 686 -48.01 -25.95 -6.64
C GLU A 686 -46.97 -25.86 -5.53
N GLU A 687 -45.85 -26.60 -5.65
CA GLU A 687 -44.72 -26.52 -4.72
C GLU A 687 -44.03 -25.16 -4.78
N ILE A 688 -43.87 -24.58 -5.99
CA ILE A 688 -43.34 -23.23 -6.19
C ILE A 688 -44.29 -22.19 -5.56
N LYS A 689 -45.60 -22.32 -5.80
CA LYS A 689 -46.62 -21.43 -5.20
C LYS A 689 -46.54 -21.49 -3.68
N LYS A 690 -46.48 -22.70 -3.12
CA LYS A 690 -46.35 -22.92 -1.68
C LYS A 690 -45.05 -22.33 -1.13
N LEU A 691 -43.91 -22.57 -1.77
CA LEU A 691 -42.62 -22.01 -1.34
C LEU A 691 -42.62 -20.48 -1.36
N LYS A 692 -43.16 -19.86 -2.41
CA LYS A 692 -43.31 -18.39 -2.47
C LYS A 692 -44.14 -17.86 -1.29
N LYS A 693 -45.26 -18.51 -1.00
CA LYS A 693 -46.15 -18.17 0.13
C LYS A 693 -45.43 -18.36 1.47
N ASP A 694 -44.79 -19.50 1.69
CA ASP A 694 -44.07 -19.82 2.93
C ASP A 694 -42.89 -18.86 3.16
N THR A 695 -42.15 -18.51 2.10
CA THR A 695 -41.09 -17.50 2.16
C THR A 695 -41.64 -16.13 2.54
N LEU A 696 -42.66 -15.65 1.85
CA LEU A 696 -43.33 -14.37 2.14
C LEU A 696 -43.83 -14.26 3.57
N LEU A 697 -44.42 -15.33 4.10
CA LEU A 697 -45.01 -15.35 5.44
C LEU A 697 -43.99 -15.62 6.55
N SER A 698 -42.71 -15.79 6.22
CA SER A 698 -41.67 -16.07 7.20
C SER A 698 -41.40 -14.89 8.13
N PRO A 699 -41.07 -15.15 9.42
CA PRO A 699 -40.75 -14.08 10.37
C PRO A 699 -39.61 -13.16 9.91
N ASP A 700 -38.62 -13.68 9.17
CA ASP A 700 -37.47 -12.92 8.68
C ASP A 700 -37.87 -11.89 7.61
N ILE A 701 -38.77 -12.25 6.69
CA ILE A 701 -39.34 -11.32 5.70
C ILE A 701 -40.18 -10.26 6.40
N VAL A 702 -41.06 -10.72 7.28
CA VAL A 702 -42.04 -9.86 7.94
C VAL A 702 -41.31 -8.83 8.81
N SER A 703 -40.28 -9.24 9.57
CA SER A 703 -39.46 -8.32 10.38
C SER A 703 -38.52 -7.43 9.56
N GLY A 704 -38.02 -7.91 8.42
CA GLY A 704 -37.12 -7.17 7.51
C GLY A 704 -37.81 -6.30 6.46
N ILE A 705 -39.13 -6.14 6.54
CA ILE A 705 -39.97 -5.70 5.42
C ILE A 705 -39.64 -4.32 4.86
N ALA A 706 -39.12 -3.41 5.69
CA ALA A 706 -38.72 -2.07 5.26
C ALA A 706 -37.57 -2.06 4.23
N ARG A 707 -36.82 -3.17 4.13
CA ARG A 707 -35.69 -3.31 3.21
C ARG A 707 -36.02 -4.14 1.97
N ILE A 708 -37.27 -4.59 1.84
CA ILE A 708 -37.67 -5.51 0.77
C ILE A 708 -38.00 -4.74 -0.51
N PRO A 709 -37.38 -5.10 -1.65
CA PRO A 709 -37.74 -4.54 -2.95
C PRO A 709 -39.16 -4.92 -3.36
N LEU A 710 -39.94 -3.93 -3.79
CA LEU A 710 -41.32 -4.14 -4.27
C LEU A 710 -41.39 -5.08 -5.48
N THR A 711 -40.34 -5.12 -6.31
CA THR A 711 -40.25 -6.02 -7.47
C THR A 711 -40.21 -7.49 -7.04
N SER A 712 -39.45 -7.82 -5.99
CA SER A 712 -39.39 -9.17 -5.43
C SER A 712 -40.72 -9.58 -4.78
N LEU A 713 -41.37 -8.65 -4.06
CA LEU A 713 -42.72 -8.88 -3.50
C LEU A 713 -43.74 -9.16 -4.60
N ARG A 714 -43.80 -8.29 -5.61
CA ARG A 714 -44.71 -8.46 -6.76
C ARG A 714 -44.51 -9.82 -7.43
N TRP A 715 -43.28 -10.28 -7.56
CA TRP A 715 -42.98 -11.57 -8.18
C TRP A 715 -43.40 -12.79 -7.33
N CYS A 716 -43.40 -12.66 -6.00
CA CYS A 716 -43.84 -13.73 -5.09
C CYS A 716 -45.38 -13.78 -4.91
N LEU A 717 -46.06 -12.65 -5.05
CA LEU A 717 -47.51 -12.52 -4.84
C LEU A 717 -48.30 -12.90 -6.09
N THR A 718 -48.37 -14.20 -6.38
CA THR A 718 -48.88 -14.73 -7.66
C THR A 718 -50.39 -14.86 -7.74
N ASP A 719 -51.13 -14.71 -6.64
CA ASP A 719 -52.57 -14.93 -6.57
C ASP A 719 -53.23 -14.16 -5.43
N GLU A 720 -54.54 -13.93 -5.53
CA GLU A 720 -55.33 -13.13 -4.57
C GLU A 720 -55.24 -13.69 -3.15
N GLU A 721 -55.27 -15.00 -2.96
CA GLU A 721 -55.18 -15.64 -1.64
C GLU A 721 -53.84 -15.30 -0.95
N THR A 722 -52.72 -15.46 -1.66
CA THR A 722 -51.38 -15.13 -1.14
C THR A 722 -51.24 -13.65 -0.80
N VAL A 723 -51.86 -12.76 -1.60
CA VAL A 723 -51.90 -11.31 -1.30
C VAL A 723 -52.65 -11.02 -0.01
N ILE A 724 -53.83 -11.60 0.17
CA ILE A 724 -54.65 -11.39 1.37
C ILE A 724 -53.94 -11.93 2.61
N ASP A 725 -53.34 -13.13 2.52
CA ASP A 725 -52.61 -13.73 3.64
C ASP A 725 -51.38 -12.91 4.03
N PHE A 726 -50.62 -12.41 3.05
CA PHE A 726 -49.48 -11.55 3.30
C PHE A 726 -49.91 -10.22 3.92
N GLN A 727 -50.95 -9.58 3.37
CA GLN A 727 -51.51 -8.34 3.92
C GLN A 727 -51.93 -8.51 5.39
N ARG A 728 -52.70 -9.55 5.71
CA ARG A 728 -53.11 -9.85 7.09
C ARG A 728 -51.90 -10.01 8.01
N ARG A 729 -50.86 -10.71 7.55
CA ARG A 729 -49.64 -10.92 8.35
C ARG A 729 -48.86 -9.62 8.60
N ILE A 730 -48.85 -8.71 7.62
CA ILE A 730 -48.27 -7.37 7.79
C ILE A 730 -49.09 -6.58 8.80
N GLU A 731 -50.43 -6.60 8.71
CA GLU A 731 -51.29 -5.94 9.68
C GLU A 731 -51.06 -6.46 11.11
N GLU A 732 -50.99 -7.78 11.30
CA GLU A 732 -50.65 -8.40 12.59
C GLU A 732 -49.30 -7.93 13.12
N LEU A 733 -48.27 -7.88 12.27
CA LEU A 733 -46.95 -7.43 12.67
C LEU A 733 -46.96 -5.95 13.07
N TYR A 734 -47.56 -5.08 12.27
CA TYR A 734 -47.59 -3.65 12.55
C TYR A 734 -48.42 -3.33 13.80
N CYS A 735 -49.48 -4.10 14.07
CA CYS A 735 -50.23 -4.03 15.33
C CYS A 735 -49.41 -4.51 16.54
N SER A 736 -48.38 -5.34 16.34
CA SER A 736 -47.53 -5.82 17.43
C SER A 736 -46.42 -4.84 17.84
N PHE A 737 -46.12 -3.81 17.03
CA PHE A 737 -45.09 -2.82 17.36
C PHE A 737 -45.66 -1.69 18.22
N PRO A 738 -45.09 -1.41 19.41
CA PRO A 738 -45.56 -0.33 20.28
C PRO A 738 -45.25 1.06 19.71
N VAL A 739 -44.20 1.18 18.89
CA VAL A 739 -43.82 2.40 18.17
C VAL A 739 -43.31 2.00 16.79
N ILE A 740 -43.90 2.55 15.73
CA ILE A 740 -43.49 2.36 14.33
C ILE A 740 -42.63 3.56 13.94
N ASP A 741 -41.38 3.33 13.56
CA ASP A 741 -40.51 4.39 13.02
C ASP A 741 -40.97 4.84 11.62
N GLU A 742 -40.52 6.03 11.19
CA GLU A 742 -40.95 6.64 9.92
C GLU A 742 -40.57 5.77 8.71
N ASP A 743 -39.45 5.04 8.78
CA ASP A 743 -39.00 4.13 7.72
C ASP A 743 -39.97 2.95 7.54
N ARG A 744 -40.42 2.34 8.64
CA ARG A 744 -41.44 1.28 8.62
C ARG A 744 -42.78 1.81 8.16
N LYS A 745 -43.19 3.00 8.59
CA LYS A 745 -44.44 3.62 8.12
C LYS A 745 -44.42 3.82 6.60
N ASN A 746 -43.34 4.41 6.08
CA ASN A 746 -43.13 4.61 4.64
C ASN A 746 -43.11 3.28 3.88
N ALA A 747 -42.47 2.24 4.43
CA ALA A 747 -42.48 0.91 3.84
C ALA A 747 -43.89 0.31 3.81
N LYS A 748 -44.66 0.43 4.89
CA LYS A 748 -46.05 -0.04 4.97
C LYS A 748 -46.92 0.60 3.89
N GLU A 749 -46.87 1.92 3.74
CA GLU A 749 -47.66 2.65 2.75
C GLU A 749 -47.37 2.16 1.32
N LYS A 750 -46.09 1.95 0.99
CA LYS A 750 -45.67 1.40 -0.31
C LYS A 750 -46.19 -0.01 -0.53
N ILE A 751 -46.23 -0.83 0.52
CA ILE A 751 -46.69 -2.21 0.48
C ILE A 751 -48.20 -2.26 0.34
N ASP A 752 -48.95 -1.49 1.12
CA ASP A 752 -50.41 -1.38 1.03
C ASP A 752 -50.83 -0.93 -0.39
N CYS A 753 -50.08 0.00 -0.98
CA CYS A 753 -50.27 0.46 -2.36
C CYS A 753 -50.07 -0.71 -3.36
N LEU A 754 -48.97 -1.45 -3.23
CA LEU A 754 -48.70 -2.63 -4.06
C LEU A 754 -49.79 -3.71 -3.91
N MET A 755 -50.24 -4.00 -2.68
CA MET A 755 -51.30 -4.99 -2.44
C MET A 755 -52.62 -4.57 -3.10
N SER A 756 -52.99 -3.30 -2.96
CA SER A 756 -54.21 -2.75 -3.58
C SER A 756 -54.18 -2.85 -5.10
N GLU A 757 -53.02 -2.55 -5.71
CA GLU A 757 -52.80 -2.69 -7.15
C GLU A 757 -52.95 -4.15 -7.61
N LEU A 758 -52.32 -5.09 -6.90
CA LEU A 758 -52.38 -6.52 -7.23
C LEU A 758 -53.79 -7.11 -7.08
N LEU A 759 -54.49 -6.81 -5.98
CA LEU A 759 -55.88 -7.24 -5.77
C LEU A 759 -56.81 -6.70 -6.86
N CYS A 760 -56.61 -5.45 -7.29
CA CYS A 760 -57.37 -4.87 -8.39
C CYS A 760 -57.10 -5.59 -9.72
N SER A 761 -55.83 -5.95 -9.98
CA SER A 761 -55.44 -6.72 -11.18
C SER A 761 -56.10 -8.11 -11.20
N PHE A 762 -56.00 -8.88 -10.11
CA PHE A 762 -56.58 -10.22 -10.04
C PHE A 762 -58.10 -10.21 -10.21
N ARG A 763 -58.81 -9.25 -9.60
CA ARG A 763 -60.27 -9.12 -9.75
C ARG A 763 -60.68 -8.76 -11.18
N LYS A 764 -59.89 -7.96 -11.89
CA LYS A 764 -60.14 -7.64 -13.30
C LYS A 764 -59.94 -8.87 -14.19
N GLU A 765 -58.87 -9.64 -13.97
CA GLU A 765 -58.62 -10.89 -14.68
C GLU A 765 -59.74 -11.91 -14.44
N ASP A 766 -60.21 -12.06 -13.20
CA ASP A 766 -61.34 -12.93 -12.85
C ASP A 766 -62.65 -12.48 -13.50
N ALA A 767 -62.94 -11.17 -13.53
CA ALA A 767 -64.11 -10.63 -14.20
C ALA A 767 -64.06 -10.88 -15.73
N GLN A 768 -62.88 -10.73 -16.33
CA GLN A 768 -62.65 -11.00 -17.76
C GLN A 768 -62.78 -12.49 -18.08
N ASN A 769 -62.21 -13.37 -17.24
CA ASN A 769 -62.33 -14.83 -17.38
C ASN A 769 -63.78 -15.31 -17.20
N LYS A 770 -64.57 -14.66 -16.34
CA LYS A 770 -66.01 -14.92 -16.19
C LYS A 770 -66.86 -14.39 -17.34
N THR A 771 -66.39 -13.36 -18.05
CA THR A 771 -67.08 -12.79 -19.22
C THR A 771 -66.76 -13.57 -20.49
N ASN A 772 -65.57 -14.18 -20.57
CA ASN A 772 -65.13 -15.01 -21.69
C ASN A 772 -65.62 -16.46 -21.63
N LYS A 773 -66.03 -16.95 -20.45
CA LYS A 773 -66.70 -18.24 -20.25
C LYS A 773 -68.20 -18.07 -20.39
#